data_AF-A0A2V7FHU1-F1
#
_entry.id   AF-A0A2V7FHU1-F1
#
_cell.length_a   1.000
_cell.length_b   1.000
_cell.length_c   1.000
_cell.angle_alpha   90.00
_cell.angle_beta   90.00
_cell.angle_gamma   90.00
#
_symmetry.space_group_name_H-M   'P 1'
#
loop_
_entity.id
_entity.type
_entity.pdbx_description
1 polymer ?
#
loop_
_entity_poly.entity_id
_entity_poly.type
_entity_poly.pdbx_seq_one_letter_code
_entity_poly.pdbx_strand_id
1 'polypeptide(L)'
;AAVACEDWDEGSLYELVRGAYPYRDLTRKDFDAVVQMLADGFTTRRGRRGAYVHYDGVNRRLKARRGARLAALTSGGAIPDIGDYRVILEPTETFVGTLNEDFAIESMPGDIFQLGNTSYLIQKIESGQVRVVDAQGQPPSIPFWIGEAPGRTPELSVQVSRLRQDIAGRLGNAGDAIAWLGAEIPGLPEAAARQVVEYLAASHKILGVIPTQQTLVLERFFDEAGGMQLVLHAPFGSRVNRAWGLALRKRFCRSFNFELQAAATEDAIVISLGPHHSFPLDDVFQYLKPATAEQLLVQAMLDAPMFGTRWRWNATRALAVLRARGGKKVPTPLQRMEAEDLVAAIFPDQLACPENLVGDREIPDHPLVQQTIQDCLLEAMDFPGLKRVLEEMEAGRCQLVARDTTEPSPLSHEVINAKPYAFLDDAPLEERRTQAVITRRGLDVKTAEELGRLDQAAIERVCEEAWPEVASADELHDALLVMGALPNAEVGTRNAEQRSYFEELVKAGRAGLLLHEPRLCVAAERLPMLASAFPGVQCEPAVVAPERDRAKTWTREDALRELVRGRLEVVGPTTAEGIGAALGVPQSDVDFALAALEHEGFVLRGQFTPGVAELEWCERRLLARIHRYTLDRLRQEIEPVSAADFMRFLLRWQRLTPDTRAEGPDGLAAVLELLDGFEVPAGAWESDVLPARLGEYDPLWLDGLCLSGEIAWGRLSQTRNAEGGTRNRKAGPIRTTPVALFRRERGAIWRSLTPQLDSAGLPLSHSARAIAEALDARGASFFGDLVNATGLLRTEVEKGLGELVAWGLVTADSFAGLRALLVPSDRRRPVGGFRRRGKVAPFGVETAGRWSRVRSPASLPEDQVAEAVAWQLLRRYGVVFRRLATRETLLAPWRDILRAYRRLEARGEIRGGRFVGGFSGEQYALPEAVGLLRTVRRDAPTGELVAVSGADPLNLAGIITPGDVVPGLATNRILYRDGIPVAVREGAGTGERYLVDATPEEQERLKAALVRGRVAPLVRAYLGKSRPGTTAAS
;
A
#
# COMPACT_ATOMS: atom_id res chain seq x y z
N ALA A 1 -50.66 7.82 11.48
CA ALA A 1 -50.89 7.34 12.86
C ALA A 1 -51.97 8.13 13.58
N ALA A 2 -51.88 9.47 13.67
CA ALA A 2 -52.87 10.32 14.36
C ALA A 2 -54.33 10.07 13.92
N VAL A 3 -54.59 10.13 12.60
CA VAL A 3 -55.92 9.86 12.01
C VAL A 3 -56.42 8.43 12.24
N ALA A 4 -55.55 7.49 12.60
CA ALA A 4 -55.95 6.11 12.90
C ALA A 4 -56.46 5.92 14.34
N CYS A 5 -56.19 6.89 15.22
CA CYS A 5 -56.65 6.89 16.61
C CYS A 5 -57.97 7.63 16.77
N GLU A 6 -58.17 8.72 16.03
CA GLU A 6 -59.37 9.56 16.07
C GLU A 6 -59.56 10.34 14.75
N ASP A 7 -60.76 10.88 14.53
CA ASP A 7 -61.07 11.74 13.40
C ASP A 7 -60.48 13.14 13.61
N TRP A 8 -59.86 13.72 12.57
CA TRP A 8 -59.24 15.03 12.63
C TRP A 8 -59.92 16.05 11.73
N ASP A 9 -59.94 17.30 12.19
CA ASP A 9 -60.08 18.47 11.30
C ASP A 9 -58.73 18.73 10.62
N GLU A 10 -58.75 18.96 9.31
CA GLU A 10 -57.56 19.16 8.48
C GLU A 10 -56.66 20.31 8.96
N GLY A 11 -57.26 21.44 9.33
CA GLY A 11 -56.52 22.62 9.81
C GLY A 11 -55.91 22.37 11.19
N SER A 12 -56.68 21.75 12.09
CA SER A 12 -56.17 21.38 13.43
C SER A 12 -55.00 20.41 13.35
N LEU A 13 -55.04 19.44 12.43
CA LEU A 13 -53.94 18.49 12.25
C LEU A 13 -52.69 19.18 11.67
N TYR A 14 -52.86 20.10 10.73
CA TYR A 14 -51.76 20.89 10.18
C TYR A 14 -51.05 21.72 11.27
N GLU A 15 -51.80 22.43 12.11
CA GLU A 15 -51.22 23.21 13.22
C GLU A 15 -50.53 22.31 14.25
N LEU A 16 -51.09 21.13 14.55
CA LEU A 16 -50.44 20.16 15.42
C LEU A 16 -49.10 19.71 14.87
N VAL A 17 -49.03 19.38 13.57
CA VAL A 17 -47.79 18.95 12.91
C VAL A 17 -46.76 20.07 12.92
N ARG A 18 -47.15 21.31 12.62
CA ARG A 18 -46.25 22.49 12.69
C ARG A 18 -45.75 22.81 14.10
N GLY A 19 -46.45 22.33 15.14
CA GLY A 19 -45.97 22.41 16.51
C GLY A 19 -44.67 21.62 16.76
N ALA A 20 -44.32 20.64 15.92
CA ALA A 20 -43.08 19.89 16.03
C ALA A 20 -41.91 20.58 15.31
N TYR A 21 -40.73 20.62 15.95
CA TYR A 21 -39.56 21.35 15.43
C TYR A 21 -39.18 21.01 13.97
N PRO A 22 -39.16 19.74 13.51
CA PRO A 22 -38.82 19.42 12.12
C PRO A 22 -39.82 19.93 11.07
N TYR A 23 -41.07 20.18 11.45
CA TYR A 23 -42.16 20.56 10.54
C TYR A 23 -42.66 21.99 10.76
N ARG A 24 -41.98 22.81 11.57
CA ARG A 24 -42.39 24.20 11.88
C ARG A 24 -42.56 25.09 10.64
N ASP A 25 -41.75 24.83 9.62
CA ASP A 25 -41.72 25.55 8.34
C ASP A 25 -42.48 24.79 7.22
N LEU A 26 -43.23 23.73 7.56
CA LEU A 26 -44.03 22.96 6.61
C LEU A 26 -45.06 23.86 5.95
N THR A 27 -45.07 23.89 4.61
CA THR A 27 -46.04 24.69 3.87
C THR A 27 -47.39 23.98 3.83
N ARG A 28 -48.47 24.75 3.66
CA ARG A 28 -49.80 24.18 3.51
C ARG A 28 -49.91 23.32 2.26
N LYS A 29 -49.28 23.73 1.16
CA LYS A 29 -49.26 22.98 -0.10
C LYS A 29 -48.69 21.57 0.10
N ASP A 30 -47.57 21.45 0.81
CA ASP A 30 -46.90 20.16 1.01
C ASP A 30 -47.69 19.26 1.96
N PHE A 31 -48.29 19.83 3.00
CA PHE A 31 -49.20 19.11 3.88
C PHE A 31 -50.39 18.53 3.10
N ASP A 32 -51.05 19.36 2.28
CA ASP A 32 -52.19 18.95 1.47
C ASP A 32 -51.80 17.86 0.49
N ALA A 33 -50.61 17.95 -0.13
CA ALA A 33 -50.09 16.93 -1.04
C ALA A 33 -49.86 15.58 -0.33
N VAL A 34 -49.34 15.58 0.90
CA VAL A 34 -49.16 14.36 1.70
C VAL A 34 -50.51 13.77 2.10
N VAL A 35 -51.47 14.60 2.53
CA VAL A 35 -52.83 14.16 2.85
C VAL A 35 -53.49 13.53 1.62
N GLN A 36 -53.38 14.18 0.46
CA GLN A 36 -53.93 13.70 -0.80
C GLN A 36 -53.26 12.38 -1.21
N MET A 37 -51.94 12.26 -1.11
CA MET A 37 -51.20 11.02 -1.36
C MET A 37 -51.69 9.87 -0.46
N LEU A 38 -51.92 10.11 0.83
CA LEU A 38 -52.42 9.10 1.76
C LEU A 38 -53.90 8.77 1.58
N ALA A 39 -54.68 9.68 0.99
CA ALA A 39 -56.08 9.47 0.64
C ALA A 39 -56.23 8.69 -0.68
N ASP A 40 -55.38 9.01 -1.65
CA ASP A 40 -55.36 8.39 -2.96
C ASP A 40 -54.67 7.03 -2.94
N GLY A 41 -53.59 6.89 -2.19
CA GLY A 41 -52.74 5.72 -2.26
C GLY A 41 -52.10 5.57 -3.65
N PHE A 42 -51.70 4.35 -3.99
CA PHE A 42 -50.89 4.05 -5.15
C PHE A 42 -51.57 2.98 -6.01
N THR A 43 -51.70 3.23 -7.31
CA THR A 43 -52.23 2.25 -8.26
C THR A 43 -51.07 1.47 -8.84
N THR A 44 -50.91 0.22 -8.40
CA THR A 44 -49.90 -0.71 -8.93
C THR A 44 -50.56 -1.72 -9.87
N ARG A 45 -49.77 -2.56 -10.55
CA ARG A 45 -50.28 -3.74 -11.29
C ARG A 45 -51.18 -4.66 -10.44
N ARG A 46 -51.06 -4.59 -9.12
CA ARG A 46 -51.83 -5.37 -8.14
C ARG A 46 -53.02 -4.61 -7.54
N GLY A 47 -53.41 -3.48 -8.13
CA GLY A 47 -54.52 -2.63 -7.69
C GLY A 47 -54.10 -1.47 -6.78
N ARG A 48 -55.11 -0.71 -6.31
CA ARG A 48 -54.95 0.46 -5.44
C ARG A 48 -54.56 0.03 -4.01
N ARG A 49 -53.40 0.48 -3.52
CA ARG A 49 -52.82 0.17 -2.19
C ARG A 49 -52.39 1.45 -1.47
N GLY A 50 -52.04 1.39 -0.19
CA GLY A 50 -51.51 2.55 0.55
C GLY A 50 -52.50 3.68 0.88
N ALA A 51 -53.78 3.55 0.48
CA ALA A 51 -54.83 4.51 0.83
C ALA A 51 -55.30 4.26 2.28
N TYR A 52 -54.70 4.93 3.25
CA TYR A 52 -55.00 4.77 4.68
C TYR A 52 -55.91 5.85 5.24
N VAL A 53 -56.02 6.98 4.56
CA VAL A 53 -56.82 8.12 5.00
C VAL A 53 -58.03 8.27 4.10
N HIS A 54 -59.19 8.57 4.69
CA HIS A 54 -60.34 9.07 3.97
C HIS A 54 -60.36 10.58 4.17
N TYR A 55 -60.31 11.31 3.07
CA TYR A 55 -60.34 12.77 3.05
C TYR A 55 -61.68 13.26 2.51
N ASP A 56 -62.41 13.99 3.34
CA ASP A 56 -63.59 14.76 2.96
C ASP A 56 -63.16 16.21 2.79
N GLY A 57 -62.81 16.59 1.56
CA GLY A 57 -62.37 17.95 1.23
C GLY A 57 -63.47 19.01 1.32
N VAL A 58 -64.76 18.60 1.33
CA VAL A 58 -65.88 19.54 1.49
C VAL A 58 -65.99 19.98 2.95
N ASN A 59 -65.93 19.02 3.88
CA ASN A 59 -66.03 19.29 5.32
C ASN A 59 -64.66 19.43 6.02
N ARG A 60 -63.56 19.31 5.27
CA ARG A 60 -62.17 19.34 5.76
C ARG A 60 -61.91 18.33 6.89
N ARG A 61 -62.43 17.11 6.71
CA ARG A 61 -62.33 16.03 7.71
C ARG A 61 -61.47 14.89 7.22
N LEU A 62 -60.63 14.37 8.12
CA LEU A 62 -59.74 13.25 7.91
C LEU A 62 -60.15 12.09 8.80
N LYS A 63 -60.40 10.92 8.21
CA LYS A 63 -60.81 9.70 8.92
C LYS A 63 -59.94 8.51 8.55
N ALA A 64 -59.82 7.54 9.44
CA ALA A 64 -59.12 6.30 9.15
C ALA A 64 -59.90 5.45 8.14
N ARG A 65 -59.23 4.93 7.11
CA ARG A 65 -59.75 3.79 6.34
C ARG A 65 -59.50 2.47 7.09
N ARG A 66 -60.27 1.44 6.74
CA ARG A 66 -60.13 0.10 7.31
C ARG A 66 -58.69 -0.41 7.09
N GLY A 67 -58.02 -0.81 8.17
CA GLY A 67 -56.64 -1.32 8.15
C GLY A 67 -55.54 -0.28 8.45
N ALA A 68 -55.85 1.02 8.47
CA ALA A 68 -54.89 2.09 8.74
C ALA A 68 -54.21 1.96 10.12
N ARG A 69 -54.98 1.63 11.16
CA ARG A 69 -54.46 1.43 12.52
C ARG A 69 -53.49 0.26 12.60
N LEU A 70 -53.80 -0.86 11.96
CA LEU A 70 -52.93 -2.04 11.96
C LEU A 70 -51.62 -1.77 11.19
N ALA A 71 -51.70 -1.10 10.04
CA ALA A 71 -50.53 -0.70 9.26
C ALA A 71 -49.60 0.23 10.07
N ALA A 72 -50.17 1.26 10.72
CA ALA A 72 -49.41 2.18 11.54
C ALA A 72 -48.73 1.52 12.76
N LEU A 73 -49.42 0.60 13.44
CA LEU A 73 -48.87 -0.09 14.62
C LEU A 73 -47.77 -1.11 14.27
N THR A 74 -47.90 -1.80 13.15
CA THR A 74 -47.02 -2.93 12.80
C THR A 74 -45.88 -2.55 11.86
N SER A 75 -46.02 -1.46 11.12
CA SER A 75 -45.03 -0.99 10.14
C SER A 75 -44.58 0.46 10.35
N GLY A 76 -45.18 1.17 11.31
CA GLY A 76 -44.76 2.54 11.66
C GLY A 76 -43.41 2.57 12.37
N GLY A 77 -42.71 3.70 12.27
CA GLY A 77 -41.39 3.94 12.85
C GLY A 77 -40.49 4.71 11.89
N ALA A 78 -39.41 5.30 12.43
CA ALA A 78 -38.45 6.08 11.65
C ALA A 78 -37.18 5.30 11.27
N ILE A 79 -36.81 4.28 12.05
CA ILE A 79 -35.65 3.43 11.74
C ILE A 79 -35.98 2.58 10.51
N PRO A 80 -35.17 2.60 9.44
CA PRO A 80 -35.40 1.79 8.25
C PRO A 80 -35.19 0.30 8.54
N ASP A 81 -35.88 -0.57 7.81
CA ASP A 81 -35.59 -2.01 7.82
C ASP A 81 -34.35 -2.25 6.94
N ILE A 82 -33.23 -2.63 7.56
CA ILE A 82 -32.03 -3.09 6.87
C ILE A 82 -32.21 -4.59 6.61
N GLY A 83 -32.03 -5.03 5.36
CA GLY A 83 -32.09 -6.44 5.01
C GLY A 83 -30.78 -7.18 5.22
N ASP A 84 -30.86 -8.50 5.22
CA ASP A 84 -29.70 -9.38 5.16
C ASP A 84 -29.54 -9.94 3.73
N TYR A 85 -28.32 -9.93 3.22
CA TYR A 85 -27.90 -10.71 2.05
C TYR A 85 -27.51 -12.11 2.48
N ARG A 86 -27.91 -13.12 1.70
CA ARG A 86 -27.49 -14.51 1.94
C ARG A 86 -26.09 -14.75 1.39
N VAL A 87 -25.20 -15.28 2.19
CA VAL A 87 -23.86 -15.67 1.77
C VAL A 87 -23.89 -17.11 1.28
N ILE A 88 -23.48 -17.33 0.03
CA ILE A 88 -23.50 -18.63 -0.67
C ILE A 88 -22.07 -19.01 -1.05
N LEU A 89 -21.58 -20.15 -0.57
CA LEU A 89 -20.27 -20.69 -0.86
C LEU A 89 -20.26 -21.41 -2.22
N GLU A 90 -19.32 -21.04 -3.09
CA GLU A 90 -19.04 -21.65 -4.38
C GLU A 90 -17.84 -22.63 -4.29
N PRO A 91 -17.80 -23.70 -5.11
CA PRO A 91 -18.80 -24.10 -6.11
C PRO A 91 -19.98 -24.91 -5.53
N THR A 92 -20.05 -25.07 -4.22
CA THR A 92 -21.00 -26.00 -3.57
C THR A 92 -22.41 -25.43 -3.38
N GLU A 93 -22.67 -24.21 -3.85
CA GLU A 93 -23.88 -23.39 -3.65
C GLU A 93 -24.45 -23.45 -2.21
N THR A 94 -23.57 -23.55 -1.21
CA THR A 94 -23.96 -23.81 0.18
C THR A 94 -24.20 -22.50 0.92
N PHE A 95 -25.36 -22.34 1.57
CA PHE A 95 -25.61 -21.18 2.43
C PHE A 95 -24.75 -21.23 3.69
N VAL A 96 -23.89 -20.24 3.89
CA VAL A 96 -22.93 -20.19 5.02
C VAL A 96 -23.25 -19.11 6.06
N GLY A 97 -24.10 -18.13 5.74
CA GLY A 97 -24.51 -17.10 6.69
C GLY A 97 -25.20 -15.90 6.04
N THR A 98 -25.34 -14.81 6.80
CA THR A 98 -25.93 -13.56 6.32
C THR A 98 -24.98 -12.38 6.52
N LEU A 99 -25.08 -11.39 5.63
CA LEU A 99 -24.42 -10.09 5.71
C LEU A 99 -25.46 -8.97 5.73
N ASN A 100 -25.21 -7.89 6.45
CA ASN A 100 -26.08 -6.71 6.38
C ASN A 100 -26.10 -6.15 4.94
N GLU A 101 -27.23 -5.60 4.53
CA GLU A 101 -27.44 -4.99 3.22
C GLU A 101 -26.46 -3.86 2.93
N ASP A 102 -26.22 -2.97 3.91
CA ASP A 102 -25.25 -1.89 3.75
C ASP A 102 -23.84 -2.44 3.55
N PHE A 103 -23.47 -3.48 4.32
CA PHE A 103 -22.17 -4.18 4.17
C PHE A 103 -22.04 -4.85 2.80
N ALA A 104 -23.09 -5.54 2.33
CA ALA A 104 -23.07 -6.25 1.06
C ALA A 104 -23.09 -5.30 -0.15
N ILE A 105 -23.71 -4.13 -0.03
CA ILE A 105 -23.69 -3.07 -1.05
C ILE A 105 -22.33 -2.36 -1.09
N GLU A 106 -21.71 -2.14 0.07
CA GLU A 106 -20.40 -1.49 0.18
C GLU A 106 -19.22 -2.44 -0.08
N SER A 107 -19.46 -3.75 -0.20
CA SER A 107 -18.45 -4.77 -0.51
C SER A 107 -18.34 -5.00 -2.01
N MET A 108 -17.21 -5.53 -2.49
CA MET A 108 -17.03 -5.92 -3.88
C MET A 108 -16.44 -7.34 -4.05
N PRO A 109 -16.59 -7.95 -5.25
CA PRO A 109 -15.79 -9.11 -5.63
C PRO A 109 -14.29 -8.89 -5.33
N GLY A 110 -13.64 -9.89 -4.74
CA GLY A 110 -12.26 -9.81 -4.26
C GLY A 110 -12.11 -9.43 -2.78
N ASP A 111 -13.16 -8.94 -2.12
CA ASP A 111 -13.09 -8.62 -0.69
C ASP A 111 -13.17 -9.85 0.20
N ILE A 112 -12.37 -9.85 1.27
CA ILE A 112 -12.33 -10.91 2.26
C ILE A 112 -13.01 -10.39 3.52
N PHE A 113 -14.06 -11.08 3.95
CA PHE A 113 -14.74 -10.78 5.20
C PHE A 113 -14.79 -12.03 6.06
N GLN A 114 -14.95 -11.83 7.37
CA GLN A 114 -15.02 -12.94 8.31
C GLN A 114 -16.46 -13.20 8.69
N LEU A 115 -16.88 -14.47 8.61
CA LEU A 115 -18.19 -14.93 9.07
C LEU A 115 -18.00 -16.14 9.98
N GLY A 116 -18.24 -15.93 11.28
CA GLY A 116 -17.81 -16.86 12.32
C GLY A 116 -16.28 -16.84 12.50
N ASN A 117 -15.64 -18.01 12.46
CA ASN A 117 -14.17 -18.13 12.51
C ASN A 117 -13.52 -18.30 11.14
N THR A 118 -14.33 -18.34 10.07
CA THR A 118 -13.87 -18.60 8.70
C THR A 118 -13.88 -17.30 7.90
N SER A 119 -12.84 -17.09 7.10
CA SER A 119 -12.72 -15.94 6.20
C SER A 119 -13.21 -16.35 4.81
N TYR A 120 -14.01 -15.51 4.17
CA TYR A 120 -14.61 -15.76 2.86
C TYR A 120 -14.25 -14.65 1.88
N LEU A 121 -13.85 -15.02 0.68
CA LEU A 121 -13.56 -14.14 -0.44
C LEU A 121 -14.82 -13.97 -1.29
N ILE A 122 -15.31 -12.75 -1.43
CA ILE A 122 -16.46 -12.43 -2.27
C ILE A 122 -16.08 -12.67 -3.73
N GLN A 123 -16.89 -13.46 -4.44
CA GLN A 123 -16.77 -13.68 -5.89
C GLN A 123 -17.74 -12.79 -6.66
N LYS A 124 -18.96 -12.63 -6.14
CA LYS A 124 -20.02 -11.89 -6.83
C LYS A 124 -21.09 -11.43 -5.85
N ILE A 125 -21.64 -10.24 -6.05
CA ILE A 125 -22.78 -9.74 -5.30
C ILE A 125 -23.98 -9.66 -6.25
N GLU A 126 -25.07 -10.31 -5.87
CA GLU A 126 -26.33 -10.36 -6.61
C GLU A 126 -27.44 -9.79 -5.72
N SER A 127 -28.60 -9.43 -6.28
CA SER A 127 -29.69 -8.85 -5.49
C SER A 127 -30.15 -9.80 -4.36
N GLY A 128 -29.72 -9.50 -3.13
CA GLY A 128 -30.03 -10.28 -1.93
C GLY A 128 -29.13 -11.50 -1.68
N GLN A 129 -28.07 -11.71 -2.45
CA GLN A 129 -27.11 -12.80 -2.25
C GLN A 129 -25.65 -12.34 -2.49
N VAL A 130 -24.71 -12.90 -1.74
CA VAL A 130 -23.27 -12.73 -1.94
C VAL A 130 -22.67 -14.11 -2.16
N ARG A 131 -22.11 -14.35 -3.35
CA ARG A 131 -21.40 -15.59 -3.68
C ARG A 131 -19.94 -15.45 -3.25
N VAL A 132 -19.43 -16.45 -2.54
CA VAL A 132 -18.11 -16.42 -1.90
C VAL A 132 -17.35 -17.72 -2.10
N VAL A 133 -16.04 -17.70 -1.97
CA VAL A 133 -15.19 -18.90 -1.81
C VAL A 133 -14.43 -18.82 -0.50
N ASP A 134 -13.95 -19.95 0.02
CA ASP A 134 -13.13 -19.96 1.24
C ASP A 134 -11.83 -19.18 0.99
N ALA A 135 -11.55 -18.17 1.83
CA ALA A 135 -10.33 -17.37 1.74
C ALA A 135 -9.12 -18.04 2.40
N GLN A 136 -9.26 -19.28 2.87
CA GLN A 136 -8.21 -20.14 3.44
C GLN A 136 -7.42 -19.47 4.58
N GLY A 137 -8.14 -18.74 5.44
CA GLY A 137 -7.55 -18.06 6.60
C GLY A 137 -6.83 -16.75 6.28
N GLN A 138 -6.98 -16.21 5.07
CA GLN A 138 -6.54 -14.84 4.78
C GLN A 138 -7.27 -13.83 5.71
N PRO A 139 -6.56 -12.78 6.17
CA PRO A 139 -7.15 -11.77 7.04
C PRO A 139 -8.22 -10.96 6.28
N PRO A 140 -9.32 -10.55 6.93
CA PRO A 140 -10.36 -9.78 6.28
C PRO A 140 -9.84 -8.43 5.76
N SER A 141 -10.18 -8.09 4.51
CA SER A 141 -9.85 -6.82 3.85
C SER A 141 -10.76 -5.67 4.31
N ILE A 142 -11.94 -6.02 4.84
CA ILE A 142 -12.95 -5.11 5.38
C ILE A 142 -13.28 -5.51 6.83
N PRO A 143 -13.26 -4.59 7.80
CA PRO A 143 -13.75 -4.89 9.14
C PRO A 143 -15.25 -5.18 9.14
N PHE A 144 -15.67 -6.18 9.93
CA PHE A 144 -17.01 -6.77 10.01
C PHE A 144 -18.15 -5.80 10.43
N TRP A 145 -17.84 -4.54 10.79
CA TRP A 145 -18.83 -3.55 11.21
C TRP A 145 -18.52 -2.17 10.64
N ILE A 146 -19.24 -1.78 9.59
CA ILE A 146 -19.56 -0.38 9.33
C ILE A 146 -21.09 -0.34 9.20
N GLY A 147 -21.77 0.07 10.27
CA GLY A 147 -23.01 0.82 10.08
C GLY A 147 -22.60 2.21 9.60
N GLU A 148 -23.39 2.82 8.71
CA GLU A 148 -23.20 4.17 8.14
C GLU A 148 -22.48 5.11 9.13
N ALA A 149 -21.14 5.13 9.12
CA ALA A 149 -20.39 5.97 10.03
C ALA A 149 -20.57 7.40 9.51
N PRO A 150 -21.02 8.36 10.34
CA PRO A 150 -21.21 9.71 9.86
C PRO A 150 -19.89 10.24 9.31
N GLY A 151 -19.92 10.79 8.09
CA GLY A 151 -18.76 11.47 7.51
C GLY A 151 -18.25 12.58 8.42
N ARG A 152 -16.99 13.01 8.23
CA ARG A 152 -16.36 14.04 9.06
C ARG A 152 -17.24 15.30 9.12
N THR A 153 -17.51 15.79 10.33
CA THR A 153 -18.35 16.98 10.50
C THR A 153 -17.64 18.24 9.99
N PRO A 154 -18.39 19.30 9.62
CA PRO A 154 -17.81 20.56 9.20
C PRO A 154 -16.81 21.13 10.20
N GLU A 155 -17.11 21.05 11.50
CA GLU A 155 -16.25 21.57 12.57
C GLU A 155 -14.92 20.82 12.63
N LEU A 156 -14.94 19.50 12.49
CA LEU A 156 -13.72 18.69 12.49
C LEU A 156 -12.91 18.92 11.21
N SER A 157 -13.56 19.06 10.06
CA SER A 157 -12.90 19.43 8.79
C SER A 157 -12.17 20.78 8.91
N VAL A 158 -12.76 21.78 9.58
CA VAL A 158 -12.10 23.06 9.88
C VAL A 158 -10.85 22.86 10.74
N GLN A 159 -10.90 22.02 11.79
CA GLN A 159 -9.73 21.77 12.64
C GLN A 159 -8.61 21.02 11.91
N VAL A 160 -8.95 20.04 11.06
CA VAL A 160 -7.96 19.35 10.20
C VAL A 160 -7.28 20.33 9.25
N SER A 161 -8.07 21.20 8.61
CA SER A 161 -7.57 22.26 7.73
C SER A 161 -6.64 23.21 8.47
N ARG A 162 -7.02 23.65 9.67
CA ARG A 162 -6.20 24.53 10.52
C ARG A 162 -4.89 23.88 10.93
N LEU A 163 -4.91 22.61 11.34
CA LEU A 163 -3.69 21.86 11.68
C LEU A 163 -2.72 21.79 10.49
N ARG A 164 -3.24 21.51 9.29
CA ARG A 164 -2.44 21.52 8.04
C ARG A 164 -1.83 22.89 7.78
N GLN A 165 -2.61 23.96 7.95
CA GLN A 165 -2.16 25.34 7.76
C GLN A 165 -1.07 25.75 8.77
N ASP A 166 -1.26 25.41 10.06
CA ASP A 166 -0.30 25.72 11.12
C ASP A 166 1.03 24.98 10.91
N ILE A 167 1.00 23.73 10.45
CA ILE A 167 2.21 22.99 10.10
C ILE A 167 2.86 23.59 8.84
N ALA A 168 2.07 23.89 7.80
CA ALA A 168 2.56 24.47 6.54
C ALA A 168 3.36 25.77 6.79
N GLY A 169 2.86 26.65 7.66
CA GLY A 169 3.54 27.88 8.05
C GLY A 169 4.88 27.69 8.79
N ARG A 170 5.19 26.46 9.23
CA ARG A 170 6.41 26.10 9.97
C ARG A 170 7.33 25.15 9.20
N LEU A 171 6.96 24.73 7.98
CA LEU A 171 7.77 23.80 7.18
C LEU A 171 9.15 24.33 6.79
N GLY A 172 9.38 25.65 6.86
CA GLY A 172 10.70 26.26 6.65
C GLY A 172 11.77 25.77 7.65
N ASN A 173 11.36 25.33 8.84
CA ASN A 173 12.22 24.63 9.79
C ASN A 173 11.45 23.45 10.42
N ALA A 174 11.71 22.25 9.90
CA ALA A 174 11.04 21.04 10.36
C ALA A 174 11.19 20.79 11.88
N GLY A 175 12.32 21.21 12.49
CA GLY A 175 12.52 21.10 13.93
C GLY A 175 11.51 21.91 14.75
N ASP A 176 11.20 23.13 14.29
CA ASP A 176 10.24 24.01 14.96
C ASP A 176 8.81 23.45 14.85
N ALA A 177 8.45 22.90 13.70
CA ALA A 177 7.14 22.26 13.50
C ALA A 177 6.95 21.03 14.41
N ILE A 178 8.00 20.21 14.59
CA ILE A 178 7.98 19.03 15.47
C ILE A 178 7.85 19.45 16.94
N ALA A 179 8.66 20.42 17.37
CA ALA A 179 8.62 20.93 18.74
C ALA A 179 7.26 21.55 19.07
N TRP A 180 6.69 22.32 18.14
CA TRP A 180 5.36 22.90 18.27
C TRP A 180 4.27 21.83 18.41
N LEU A 181 4.25 20.82 17.54
CA LEU A 181 3.27 19.72 17.64
C LEU A 181 3.34 18.97 18.98
N GLY A 182 4.55 18.73 19.48
CA GLY A 182 4.74 18.09 20.79
C GLY A 182 4.26 18.96 21.96
N ALA A 183 4.33 20.28 21.83
CA ALA A 183 3.84 21.22 22.84
C ALA A 183 2.32 21.38 22.80
N GLU A 184 1.71 21.44 21.61
CA GLU A 184 0.26 21.59 21.42
C GLU A 184 -0.53 20.33 21.78
N ILE A 185 0.06 19.15 21.60
CA ILE A 185 -0.61 17.86 21.83
C ILE A 185 0.13 17.12 22.95
N PRO A 186 -0.27 17.32 24.22
CA PRO A 186 0.35 16.64 25.35
C PRO A 186 0.31 15.13 25.18
N GLY A 187 1.47 14.49 25.32
CA GLY A 187 1.61 13.05 25.17
C GLY A 187 1.82 12.57 23.73
N LEU A 188 1.87 13.47 22.73
CA LEU A 188 2.31 13.12 21.38
C LEU A 188 3.82 12.83 21.40
N PRO A 189 4.26 11.59 21.07
CA PRO A 189 5.68 11.30 20.98
C PRO A 189 6.32 12.12 19.85
N GLU A 190 7.54 12.63 20.05
CA GLU A 190 8.30 13.34 19.00
C GLU A 190 8.34 12.53 17.69
N ALA A 191 8.40 11.21 17.85
CA ALA A 191 8.31 10.23 16.80
C ALA A 191 7.12 10.41 15.84
N ALA A 192 5.93 10.64 16.40
CA ALA A 192 4.70 10.81 15.65
C ALA A 192 4.61 12.22 15.07
N ALA A 193 4.98 13.25 15.86
CA ALA A 193 5.06 14.63 15.39
C ALA A 193 5.94 14.76 14.14
N ARG A 194 7.13 14.14 14.19
CA ARG A 194 8.06 14.09 13.06
C ARG A 194 7.48 13.41 11.82
N GLN A 195 6.75 12.31 11.98
CA GLN A 195 6.12 11.63 10.85
C GLN A 195 5.07 12.52 10.17
N VAL A 196 4.26 13.25 10.93
CA VAL A 196 3.27 14.18 10.39
C VAL A 196 3.95 15.31 9.61
N VAL A 197 5.02 15.89 10.18
CA VAL A 197 5.79 16.96 9.53
C VAL A 197 6.47 16.47 8.27
N GLU A 198 7.14 15.31 8.31
CA GLU A 198 7.80 14.71 7.13
C GLU A 198 6.79 14.39 6.02
N TYR A 199 5.62 13.87 6.36
CA TYR A 199 4.54 13.57 5.42
C TYR A 199 4.05 14.84 4.70
N LEU A 200 3.71 15.89 5.45
CA LEU A 200 3.25 17.16 4.87
C LEU A 200 4.38 17.88 4.13
N ALA A 201 5.62 17.84 4.62
CA ALA A 201 6.76 18.43 3.93
C ALA A 201 6.97 17.82 2.54
N ALA A 202 6.83 16.50 2.42
CA ALA A 202 6.92 15.81 1.13
C ALA A 202 5.78 16.24 0.17
N SER A 203 4.54 16.36 0.67
CA SER A 203 3.42 16.86 -0.13
C SER A 203 3.61 18.32 -0.56
N HIS A 204 4.09 19.19 0.33
CA HIS A 204 4.38 20.58 0.01
C HIS A 204 5.45 20.69 -1.08
N LYS A 205 6.47 19.82 -1.06
CA LYS A 205 7.53 19.84 -2.07
C LYS A 205 7.00 19.49 -3.47
N ILE A 206 6.03 18.57 -3.58
CA ILE A 206 5.43 18.16 -4.86
C ILE A 206 4.38 19.15 -5.35
N LEU A 207 3.46 19.56 -4.48
CA LEU A 207 2.32 20.42 -4.85
C LEU A 207 2.67 21.91 -4.83
N GLY A 208 3.74 22.29 -4.12
CA GLY A 208 4.12 23.67 -3.84
C GLY A 208 3.29 24.35 -2.74
N VAL A 209 2.19 23.73 -2.33
CA VAL A 209 1.27 24.20 -1.27
C VAL A 209 0.71 23.00 -0.49
N ILE A 210 0.16 23.24 0.70
CA ILE A 210 -0.61 22.22 1.44
C ILE A 210 -2.11 22.47 1.21
N PRO A 211 -2.87 21.47 0.73
CA PRO A 211 -4.32 21.58 0.59
C PRO A 211 -5.04 21.84 1.93
N THR A 212 -5.89 22.85 1.94
CA THR A 212 -6.73 23.30 3.08
C THR A 212 -8.11 23.68 2.55
N GLN A 213 -9.06 24.06 3.41
CA GLN A 213 -10.37 24.56 2.97
C GLN A 213 -10.27 25.91 2.25
N GLN A 214 -9.19 26.67 2.47
CA GLN A 214 -8.90 27.94 1.82
C GLN A 214 -8.01 27.79 0.59
N THR A 215 -7.30 26.67 0.44
CA THR A 215 -6.39 26.39 -0.69
C THR A 215 -6.71 25.02 -1.26
N LEU A 216 -7.44 25.00 -2.39
CA LEU A 216 -7.82 23.78 -3.09
C LEU A 216 -6.80 23.48 -4.18
N VAL A 217 -6.47 22.19 -4.34
CA VAL A 217 -5.45 21.74 -5.29
C VAL A 217 -6.04 20.71 -6.22
N LEU A 218 -5.95 20.96 -7.53
CA LEU A 218 -6.13 19.94 -8.56
C LEU A 218 -4.77 19.38 -8.93
N GLU A 219 -4.62 18.09 -8.74
CA GLU A 219 -3.44 17.32 -9.10
C GLU A 219 -3.79 16.36 -10.22
N ARG A 220 -3.03 16.35 -11.32
CA ARG A 220 -3.20 15.40 -12.42
C ARG A 220 -1.90 14.67 -12.72
N PHE A 221 -1.95 13.34 -12.77
CA PHE A 221 -0.77 12.49 -13.05
C PHE A 221 -1.15 11.28 -13.91
N PHE A 222 -0.16 10.60 -14.48
CA PHE A 222 -0.38 9.46 -15.37
C PHE A 222 -0.73 8.16 -14.64
N ASP A 223 -1.53 7.31 -15.29
CA ASP A 223 -1.67 5.89 -14.96
C ASP A 223 -0.85 5.02 -15.93
N GLU A 224 -0.57 3.76 -15.55
CA GLU A 224 0.22 2.86 -16.40
C GLU A 224 -0.49 2.40 -17.67
N ALA A 225 -1.82 2.46 -17.65
CA ALA A 225 -2.65 2.16 -18.81
C ALA A 225 -2.62 3.31 -19.85
N GLY A 226 -1.83 4.36 -19.63
CA GLY A 226 -1.66 5.50 -20.53
C GLY A 226 -2.78 6.55 -20.44
N GLY A 227 -3.65 6.45 -19.45
CA GLY A 227 -4.58 7.51 -19.06
C GLY A 227 -4.02 8.35 -17.92
N MET A 228 -4.89 9.11 -17.26
CA MET A 228 -4.51 10.01 -16.18
C MET A 228 -5.48 9.88 -15.00
N GLN A 229 -5.04 10.32 -13.84
CA GLN A 229 -5.89 10.48 -12.67
C GLN A 229 -5.93 11.96 -12.33
N LEU A 230 -7.14 12.45 -12.05
CA LEU A 230 -7.39 13.80 -11.60
C LEU A 230 -7.83 13.76 -10.15
N VAL A 231 -7.02 14.28 -9.25
CA VAL A 231 -7.31 14.37 -7.82
C VAL A 231 -7.58 15.81 -7.43
N LEU A 232 -8.77 16.09 -6.88
CA LEU A 232 -9.10 17.33 -6.21
C LEU A 232 -8.91 17.16 -4.71
N HIS A 233 -7.90 17.82 -4.15
CA HIS A 233 -7.67 17.88 -2.70
C HIS A 233 -8.61 18.91 -2.07
N ALA A 234 -9.59 18.41 -1.31
CA ALA A 234 -10.71 19.17 -0.77
C ALA A 234 -11.07 18.64 0.63
N PRO A 235 -10.45 19.16 1.71
CA PRO A 235 -10.68 18.68 3.07
C PRO A 235 -11.99 19.22 3.67
N PHE A 236 -13.12 19.04 2.98
CA PHE A 236 -14.45 19.42 3.45
C PHE A 236 -15.22 18.26 4.10
N GLY A 237 -14.77 17.02 3.89
CA GLY A 237 -15.42 15.81 4.39
C GLY A 237 -16.19 15.07 3.30
N SER A 238 -16.44 13.78 3.55
CA SER A 238 -16.93 12.83 2.56
C SER A 238 -18.30 13.17 2.00
N ARG A 239 -19.19 13.78 2.80
CA ARG A 239 -20.56 14.15 2.36
C ARG A 239 -20.56 15.29 1.33
N VAL A 240 -19.71 16.30 1.51
CA VAL A 240 -19.52 17.40 0.55
C VAL A 240 -18.78 16.87 -0.67
N ASN A 241 -17.71 16.10 -0.46
CA ASN A 241 -16.89 15.56 -1.54
C ASN A 241 -17.66 14.56 -2.42
N ARG A 242 -18.57 13.77 -1.85
CA ARG A 242 -19.48 12.87 -2.58
C ARG A 242 -20.43 13.64 -3.49
N ALA A 243 -21.07 14.69 -2.96
CA ALA A 243 -21.91 15.59 -3.77
C ALA A 243 -21.11 16.20 -4.91
N TRP A 244 -19.91 16.67 -4.61
CA TRP A 244 -19.05 17.34 -5.58
C TRP A 244 -18.58 16.36 -6.67
N GLY A 245 -18.11 15.18 -6.27
CA GLY A 245 -17.63 14.15 -7.18
C GLY A 245 -18.72 13.63 -8.12
N LEU A 246 -19.94 13.41 -7.62
CA LEU A 246 -21.09 13.00 -8.45
C LEU A 246 -21.47 14.08 -9.47
N ALA A 247 -21.54 15.35 -9.04
CA ALA A 247 -21.84 16.47 -9.92
C ALA A 247 -20.75 16.67 -10.99
N LEU A 248 -19.46 16.62 -10.60
CA LEU A 248 -18.34 16.71 -11.52
C LEU A 248 -18.36 15.56 -12.53
N ARG A 249 -18.55 14.31 -12.08
CA ARG A 249 -18.63 13.14 -12.96
C ARG A 249 -19.72 13.32 -14.01
N LYS A 250 -20.92 13.75 -13.62
CA LYS A 250 -22.02 13.99 -14.58
C LYS A 250 -21.69 15.13 -15.55
N ARG A 251 -20.96 16.16 -15.09
CA ARG A 251 -20.50 17.25 -15.96
C ARG A 251 -19.50 16.77 -17.01
N PHE A 252 -18.55 15.92 -16.62
CA PHE A 252 -17.62 15.27 -17.55
C PHE A 252 -18.37 14.40 -18.55
N CYS A 253 -19.31 13.57 -18.09
CA CYS A 253 -20.13 12.73 -18.95
C CYS A 253 -20.89 13.54 -20.01
N ARG A 254 -21.52 14.67 -19.66
CA ARG A 254 -22.20 15.53 -20.64
C ARG A 254 -21.26 16.20 -21.63
N SER A 255 -20.03 16.52 -21.21
CA SER A 255 -19.08 17.27 -22.04
C SER A 255 -18.32 16.38 -23.01
N PHE A 256 -18.10 15.11 -22.64
CA PHE A 256 -17.23 14.21 -23.38
C PHE A 256 -17.88 12.86 -23.76
N ASN A 257 -19.15 12.64 -23.40
CA ASN A 257 -19.99 11.50 -23.78
C ASN A 257 -19.45 10.10 -23.35
N PHE A 258 -18.89 10.01 -22.14
CA PHE A 258 -18.52 8.74 -21.49
C PHE A 258 -18.70 8.83 -19.97
N GLU A 259 -18.89 7.69 -19.33
CA GLU A 259 -18.89 7.62 -17.86
C GLU A 259 -17.47 7.46 -17.32
N LEU A 260 -17.17 8.19 -16.25
CA LEU A 260 -15.85 8.16 -15.60
C LEU A 260 -15.93 7.44 -14.26
N GLN A 261 -14.90 6.66 -13.96
CA GLN A 261 -14.67 6.12 -12.63
C GLN A 261 -14.31 7.26 -11.68
N ALA A 262 -14.94 7.29 -10.51
CA ALA A 262 -14.70 8.33 -9.50
C ALA A 262 -14.83 7.81 -8.06
N ALA A 263 -14.04 8.39 -7.17
CA ALA A 263 -14.13 8.14 -5.72
C ALA A 263 -14.04 9.46 -4.94
N ALA A 264 -14.62 9.50 -3.74
CA ALA A 264 -14.54 10.62 -2.83
C ALA A 264 -14.27 10.14 -1.40
N THR A 265 -13.21 10.67 -0.79
CA THR A 265 -12.86 10.47 0.63
C THR A 265 -13.15 11.75 1.43
N GLU A 266 -12.76 11.75 2.70
CA GLU A 266 -12.87 12.93 3.57
C GLU A 266 -12.02 14.11 3.07
N ASP A 267 -10.90 13.81 2.39
CA ASP A 267 -9.88 14.80 2.04
C ASP A 267 -9.72 15.04 0.53
N ALA A 268 -10.25 14.16 -0.32
CA ALA A 268 -10.06 14.30 -1.76
C ALA A 268 -11.15 13.63 -2.60
N ILE A 269 -11.19 14.00 -3.89
CA ILE A 269 -12.00 13.38 -4.94
C ILE A 269 -11.05 12.94 -6.04
N VAL A 270 -11.20 11.72 -6.54
CA VAL A 270 -10.46 11.23 -7.72
C VAL A 270 -11.42 10.98 -8.87
N ILE A 271 -11.01 11.37 -10.07
CA ILE A 271 -11.67 11.08 -11.34
C ILE A 271 -10.63 10.46 -12.28
N SER A 272 -10.87 9.23 -12.71
CA SER A 272 -9.98 8.56 -13.66
C SER A 272 -10.28 9.03 -15.08
N LEU A 273 -9.27 9.44 -15.83
CA LEU A 273 -9.36 9.94 -17.19
C LEU A 273 -8.75 8.91 -18.16
N GLY A 274 -9.45 8.65 -19.26
CA GLY A 274 -8.91 7.89 -20.37
C GLY A 274 -7.89 8.70 -21.19
N PRO A 275 -7.13 8.04 -22.08
CA PRO A 275 -6.06 8.69 -22.87
C PRO A 275 -6.54 9.82 -23.79
N HIS A 276 -7.84 9.82 -24.14
CA HIS A 276 -8.44 10.79 -25.06
C HIS A 276 -8.97 12.05 -24.35
N HIS A 277 -8.98 12.09 -23.01
CA HIS A 277 -9.59 13.19 -22.29
C HIS A 277 -8.57 14.29 -22.07
N SER A 278 -8.89 15.47 -22.57
CA SER A 278 -8.06 16.64 -22.39
C SER A 278 -8.83 17.89 -22.14
N PHE A 279 -8.27 18.69 -21.26
CA PHE A 279 -8.70 20.03 -20.92
C PHE A 279 -7.57 20.71 -20.13
N PRO A 280 -7.50 22.04 -20.14
CA PRO A 280 -6.70 22.80 -19.19
C PRO A 280 -7.14 22.46 -17.77
N LEU A 281 -6.17 22.15 -16.90
CA LEU A 281 -6.45 21.65 -15.55
C LEU A 281 -7.19 22.70 -14.70
N ASP A 282 -6.85 23.98 -14.85
CA ASP A 282 -7.48 25.09 -14.12
C ASP A 282 -8.98 25.27 -14.46
N ASP A 283 -9.41 24.89 -15.67
CA ASP A 283 -10.80 25.06 -16.11
C ASP A 283 -11.77 24.19 -15.32
N VAL A 284 -11.30 23.07 -14.76
CA VAL A 284 -12.13 22.13 -13.98
C VAL A 284 -12.79 22.81 -12.79
N PHE A 285 -12.14 23.79 -12.16
CA PHE A 285 -12.73 24.56 -11.06
C PHE A 285 -13.99 25.33 -11.48
N GLN A 286 -14.16 25.61 -12.77
CA GLN A 286 -15.28 26.37 -13.33
C GLN A 286 -16.39 25.48 -13.89
N TYR A 287 -16.19 24.16 -13.92
CA TYR A 287 -17.13 23.21 -14.54
C TYR A 287 -18.47 23.14 -13.81
N LEU A 288 -18.49 23.42 -12.51
CA LEU A 288 -19.69 23.52 -11.71
C LEU A 288 -19.94 24.96 -11.29
N LYS A 289 -21.20 25.40 -11.42
CA LYS A 289 -21.68 26.70 -10.97
C LYS A 289 -22.69 26.52 -9.84
N PRO A 290 -22.69 27.36 -8.78
CA PRO A 290 -23.63 27.24 -7.67
C PRO A 290 -25.10 27.18 -8.11
N ALA A 291 -25.46 27.95 -9.12
CA ALA A 291 -26.84 28.04 -9.64
C ALA A 291 -27.33 26.77 -10.34
N THR A 292 -26.44 25.98 -10.93
CA THR A 292 -26.80 24.78 -11.73
C THR A 292 -26.36 23.47 -11.08
N ALA A 293 -25.55 23.52 -10.03
CA ALA A 293 -24.98 22.34 -9.37
C ALA A 293 -26.06 21.42 -8.79
N GLU A 294 -27.14 21.99 -8.23
CA GLU A 294 -28.24 21.20 -7.66
C GLU A 294 -28.91 20.31 -8.71
N GLN A 295 -29.35 20.91 -9.82
CA GLN A 295 -30.03 20.21 -10.89
C GLN A 295 -29.14 19.11 -11.48
N LEU A 296 -27.85 19.39 -11.68
CA LEU A 296 -26.89 18.42 -12.20
C LEU A 296 -26.65 17.27 -11.21
N LEU A 297 -26.50 17.58 -9.92
CA LEU A 297 -26.33 16.58 -8.86
C LEU A 297 -27.55 15.69 -8.74
N VAL A 298 -28.76 16.25 -8.81
CA VAL A 298 -29.99 15.46 -8.79
C VAL A 298 -29.98 14.46 -9.93
N GLN A 299 -29.71 14.89 -11.16
CA GLN A 299 -29.62 13.97 -12.31
C GLN A 299 -28.52 12.92 -12.15
N ALA A 300 -27.38 13.27 -11.54
CA ALA A 300 -26.30 12.32 -11.25
C ALA A 300 -26.66 11.29 -10.18
N MET A 301 -27.38 11.72 -9.14
CA MET A 301 -27.76 10.92 -7.98
C MET A 301 -28.87 9.91 -8.32
N LEU A 302 -29.74 10.24 -9.27
CA LEU A 302 -30.75 9.29 -9.78
C LEU A 302 -30.11 8.02 -10.35
N ASP A 303 -28.92 8.11 -10.94
CA ASP A 303 -28.16 6.95 -11.44
C ASP A 303 -27.39 6.21 -10.32
N ALA A 304 -27.31 6.78 -9.11
CA ALA A 304 -26.50 6.21 -8.03
C ALA A 304 -27.32 5.21 -7.18
N PRO A 305 -26.70 4.12 -6.68
CA PRO A 305 -27.38 3.11 -5.85
C PRO A 305 -28.09 3.67 -4.61
N MET A 306 -27.60 4.80 -4.07
CA MET A 306 -28.17 5.45 -2.89
C MET A 306 -29.64 5.84 -3.06
N PHE A 307 -30.08 6.22 -4.28
CA PHE A 307 -31.46 6.61 -4.52
C PHE A 307 -32.42 5.45 -4.25
N GLY A 308 -32.13 4.25 -4.78
CA GLY A 308 -32.98 3.07 -4.60
C GLY A 308 -33.11 2.66 -3.13
N THR A 309 -32.02 2.75 -2.38
CA THR A 309 -32.01 2.47 -0.93
C THR A 309 -32.86 3.47 -0.16
N ARG A 310 -32.63 4.77 -0.36
CA ARG A 310 -33.37 5.85 0.34
C ARG A 310 -34.85 5.88 -0.09
N TRP A 311 -35.15 5.56 -1.35
CA TRP A 311 -36.51 5.39 -1.83
C TRP A 311 -37.26 4.31 -1.04
N ARG A 312 -36.65 3.14 -0.86
CA ARG A 312 -37.26 2.05 -0.08
C ARG A 312 -37.48 2.45 1.38
N TRP A 313 -36.54 3.18 1.97
CA TRP A 313 -36.70 3.68 3.34
C TRP A 313 -37.90 4.64 3.44
N ASN A 314 -38.05 5.55 2.49
CA ASN A 314 -39.20 6.45 2.43
C ASN A 314 -40.51 5.73 2.13
N ALA A 315 -40.51 4.79 1.19
CA ALA A 315 -41.68 3.99 0.87
C ALA A 315 -42.18 3.18 2.09
N THR A 316 -41.26 2.66 2.92
CA THR A 316 -41.63 1.94 4.14
C THR A 316 -42.04 2.88 5.28
N ARG A 317 -41.36 4.01 5.48
CA ARG A 317 -41.73 5.03 6.49
C ARG A 317 -43.10 5.66 6.20
N ALA A 318 -43.42 5.88 4.92
CA ALA A 318 -44.72 6.39 4.47
C ALA A 318 -45.83 5.33 4.45
N LEU A 319 -45.54 4.08 4.84
CA LEU A 319 -46.44 2.94 4.81
C LEU A 319 -46.91 2.54 3.39
N ALA A 320 -46.29 3.07 2.32
CA ALA A 320 -46.57 2.68 0.95
C ALA A 320 -46.16 1.20 0.71
N VAL A 321 -45.04 0.80 1.30
CA VAL A 321 -44.59 -0.59 1.41
C VAL A 321 -44.66 -1.01 2.88
N LEU A 322 -45.36 -2.10 3.18
CA LEU A 322 -45.56 -2.54 4.56
C LEU A 322 -44.41 -3.43 5.04
N ARG A 323 -43.96 -3.20 6.28
CA ARG A 323 -42.94 -4.03 6.95
C ARG A 323 -43.51 -5.35 7.46
N ALA A 324 -44.81 -5.39 7.74
CA ALA A 324 -45.52 -6.57 8.19
C ALA A 324 -46.85 -6.76 7.44
N ARG A 325 -47.19 -8.01 7.11
CA ARG A 325 -48.45 -8.38 6.47
C ARG A 325 -48.97 -9.67 7.10
N GLY A 326 -50.24 -9.69 7.52
CA GLY A 326 -50.85 -10.89 8.12
C GLY A 326 -50.18 -11.37 9.42
N GLY A 327 -49.64 -10.44 10.22
CA GLY A 327 -48.96 -10.77 11.49
C GLY A 327 -47.52 -11.30 11.35
N LYS A 328 -46.96 -11.31 10.13
CA LYS A 328 -45.56 -11.71 9.87
C LYS A 328 -44.77 -10.55 9.24
N LYS A 329 -43.47 -10.48 9.52
CA LYS A 329 -42.55 -9.53 8.84
C LYS A 329 -42.48 -9.87 7.35
N VAL A 330 -42.56 -8.86 6.50
CA VAL A 330 -42.37 -8.99 5.04
C VAL A 330 -40.86 -9.13 4.80
N PRO A 331 -40.40 -10.22 4.16
CA PRO A 331 -38.99 -10.40 3.80
C PRO A 331 -38.45 -9.24 2.96
N THR A 332 -37.21 -8.80 3.21
CA THR A 332 -36.60 -7.66 2.51
C THR A 332 -36.59 -7.79 0.98
N PRO A 333 -36.32 -8.95 0.36
CA PRO A 333 -36.39 -9.09 -1.09
C PRO A 333 -37.77 -8.71 -1.65
N LEU A 334 -38.85 -9.09 -0.95
CA LEU A 334 -40.21 -8.70 -1.35
C LEU A 334 -40.47 -7.21 -1.12
N GLN A 335 -39.89 -6.61 -0.07
CA GLN A 335 -39.97 -5.15 0.13
C GLN A 335 -39.24 -4.40 -1.00
N ARG A 336 -38.11 -4.90 -1.51
CA ARG A 336 -37.39 -4.30 -2.66
C ARG A 336 -38.23 -4.36 -3.92
N MET A 337 -38.77 -5.54 -4.25
CA MET A 337 -39.66 -5.69 -5.42
C MET A 337 -40.89 -4.79 -5.31
N GLU A 338 -41.52 -4.69 -4.12
CA GLU A 338 -42.67 -3.80 -3.92
C GLU A 338 -42.27 -2.31 -3.99
N ALA A 339 -41.05 -1.94 -3.59
CA ALA A 339 -40.53 -0.58 -3.72
C ALA A 339 -40.19 -0.22 -5.18
N GLU A 340 -39.61 -1.15 -5.95
CA GLU A 340 -39.36 -1.00 -7.38
C GLU A 340 -40.66 -0.88 -8.19
N ASP A 341 -41.65 -1.74 -7.91
CA ASP A 341 -43.01 -1.65 -8.49
C ASP A 341 -43.64 -0.27 -8.21
N LEU A 342 -43.34 0.31 -7.03
CA LEU A 342 -43.81 1.63 -6.65
C LEU A 342 -43.08 2.75 -7.40
N VAL A 343 -41.75 2.64 -7.60
CA VAL A 343 -40.99 3.57 -8.47
C VAL A 343 -41.59 3.55 -9.86
N ALA A 344 -41.82 2.37 -10.45
CA ALA A 344 -42.36 2.24 -11.80
C ALA A 344 -43.73 2.94 -11.98
N ALA A 345 -44.53 3.02 -10.90
CA ALA A 345 -45.83 3.66 -10.92
C ALA A 345 -45.77 5.18 -10.72
N ILE A 346 -44.84 5.68 -9.89
CA ILE A 346 -44.78 7.09 -9.49
C ILE A 346 -43.75 7.88 -10.31
N PHE A 347 -42.62 7.25 -10.63
CA PHE A 347 -41.49 7.84 -11.32
C PHE A 347 -40.96 6.87 -12.39
N PRO A 348 -41.71 6.65 -13.49
CA PRO A 348 -41.36 5.67 -14.52
C PRO A 348 -40.00 5.94 -15.19
N ASP A 349 -39.66 7.21 -15.41
CA ASP A 349 -38.39 7.66 -16.00
C ASP A 349 -37.15 7.19 -15.22
N GLN A 350 -37.29 6.92 -13.91
CA GLN A 350 -36.20 6.40 -13.09
C GLN A 350 -35.78 4.97 -13.50
N LEU A 351 -36.72 4.18 -14.01
CA LEU A 351 -36.48 2.80 -14.47
C LEU A 351 -36.47 2.69 -16.00
N ALA A 352 -36.57 3.82 -16.70
CA ALA A 352 -36.58 3.83 -18.15
C ALA A 352 -35.22 3.39 -18.72
N CYS A 353 -35.27 2.66 -19.83
CA CYS A 353 -34.06 2.26 -20.56
C CYS A 353 -33.31 3.52 -21.03
N PRO A 354 -31.98 3.60 -20.85
CA PRO A 354 -31.17 4.71 -21.35
C PRO A 354 -31.38 5.00 -22.84
N GLU A 355 -31.65 3.97 -23.65
CA GLU A 355 -31.91 4.10 -25.10
C GLU A 355 -33.20 4.86 -25.43
N ASN A 356 -34.16 4.91 -24.51
CA ASN A 356 -35.46 5.56 -24.70
C ASN A 356 -35.56 6.94 -24.02
N LEU A 357 -34.56 7.32 -23.22
CA LEU A 357 -34.51 8.61 -22.54
C LEU A 357 -33.82 9.64 -23.45
N VAL A 358 -34.52 10.73 -23.76
CA VAL A 358 -33.97 11.86 -24.51
C VAL A 358 -33.77 13.03 -23.55
N GLY A 359 -32.52 13.28 -23.15
CA GLY A 359 -32.17 14.38 -22.25
C GLY A 359 -32.25 14.01 -20.76
N ASP A 360 -32.63 14.97 -19.93
CA ASP A 360 -32.72 14.80 -18.47
C ASP A 360 -34.02 14.08 -18.07
N ARG A 361 -33.97 13.29 -17.00
CA ARG A 361 -35.17 12.62 -16.47
C ARG A 361 -36.15 13.66 -15.95
N GLU A 362 -37.42 13.52 -16.31
CA GLU A 362 -38.48 14.38 -15.79
C GLU A 362 -38.86 13.94 -14.38
N ILE A 363 -38.63 14.81 -13.39
CA ILE A 363 -38.87 14.49 -11.98
C ILE A 363 -40.33 14.79 -11.63
N PRO A 364 -41.13 13.79 -11.21
CA PRO A 364 -42.53 14.01 -10.84
C PRO A 364 -42.69 14.89 -9.59
N ASP A 365 -43.71 15.76 -9.60
CA ASP A 365 -44.15 16.52 -8.41
C ASP A 365 -44.92 15.57 -7.45
N HIS A 366 -44.17 14.72 -6.73
CA HIS A 366 -44.72 13.73 -5.81
C HIS A 366 -44.00 13.74 -4.45
N PRO A 367 -44.71 13.76 -3.30
CA PRO A 367 -44.09 13.89 -1.98
C PRO A 367 -43.01 12.85 -1.67
N LEU A 368 -43.22 11.57 -2.03
CA LEU A 368 -42.19 10.52 -1.83
C LEU A 368 -40.93 10.75 -2.65
N VAL A 369 -41.05 11.25 -3.88
CA VAL A 369 -39.91 11.50 -4.76
C VAL A 369 -39.11 12.67 -4.20
N GLN A 370 -39.80 13.76 -3.85
CA GLN A 370 -39.20 14.95 -3.25
C GLN A 370 -38.49 14.63 -1.94
N GLN A 371 -39.13 13.90 -1.02
CA GLN A 371 -38.50 13.49 0.23
C GLN A 371 -37.26 12.61 -0.02
N THR A 372 -37.32 11.71 -0.99
CA THR A 372 -36.17 10.84 -1.33
C THR A 372 -35.00 11.63 -1.90
N ILE A 373 -35.27 12.58 -2.79
CA ILE A 373 -34.25 13.49 -3.31
C ILE A 373 -33.66 14.32 -2.17
N GLN A 374 -34.50 14.85 -1.28
CA GLN A 374 -34.07 15.64 -0.13
C GLN A 374 -33.18 14.82 0.82
N ASP A 375 -33.56 13.59 1.16
CA ASP A 375 -32.73 12.71 2.00
C ASP A 375 -31.38 12.41 1.35
N CYS A 376 -31.35 12.21 0.02
CA CYS A 376 -30.09 12.00 -0.69
C CYS A 376 -29.20 13.25 -0.68
N LEU A 377 -29.77 14.44 -0.91
CA LEU A 377 -29.03 15.71 -0.95
C LEU A 377 -28.57 16.20 0.43
N LEU A 378 -29.34 15.92 1.49
CA LEU A 378 -29.16 16.51 2.82
C LEU A 378 -28.75 15.53 3.91
N GLU A 379 -28.99 14.22 3.77
CA GLU A 379 -28.55 13.20 4.74
C GLU A 379 -27.38 12.39 4.18
N ALA A 380 -27.54 11.78 3.01
CA ALA A 380 -26.47 10.97 2.39
C ALA A 380 -25.31 11.84 1.87
N MET A 381 -25.61 13.08 1.53
CA MET A 381 -24.68 14.11 1.06
C MET A 381 -24.88 15.43 1.83
N ASP A 382 -24.07 16.44 1.53
CA ASP A 382 -24.25 17.80 2.02
C ASP A 382 -24.20 18.80 0.86
N PHE A 383 -25.31 18.89 0.12
CA PHE A 383 -25.43 19.86 -0.97
C PHE A 383 -25.33 21.33 -0.51
N PRO A 384 -25.96 21.76 0.61
CA PRO A 384 -25.78 23.11 1.12
C PRO A 384 -24.32 23.46 1.41
N GLY A 385 -23.56 22.50 1.95
CA GLY A 385 -22.11 22.61 2.14
C GLY A 385 -21.38 22.78 0.80
N LEU A 386 -21.65 21.91 -0.19
CA LEU A 386 -21.08 22.05 -1.53
C LEU A 386 -21.40 23.40 -2.18
N LYS A 387 -22.66 23.84 -2.12
CA LYS A 387 -23.10 25.10 -2.68
C LYS A 387 -22.30 26.28 -2.11
N ARG A 388 -22.08 26.29 -0.79
CA ARG A 388 -21.25 27.30 -0.12
C ARG A 388 -19.81 27.29 -0.64
N VAL A 389 -19.21 26.11 -0.80
CA VAL A 389 -17.85 25.99 -1.36
C VAL A 389 -17.79 26.57 -2.77
N LEU A 390 -18.74 26.23 -3.64
CA LEU A 390 -18.79 26.76 -5.00
C LEU A 390 -18.99 28.30 -5.02
N GLU A 391 -19.80 28.85 -4.11
CA GLU A 391 -19.99 30.30 -3.96
C GLU A 391 -18.71 30.99 -3.44
N GLU A 392 -17.94 30.34 -2.57
CA GLU A 392 -16.65 30.85 -2.09
C GLU A 392 -15.57 30.83 -3.18
N MET A 393 -15.56 29.79 -4.02
CA MET A 393 -14.70 29.72 -5.20
C MET A 393 -15.05 30.82 -6.21
N GLU A 394 -16.33 31.01 -6.52
CA GLU A 394 -16.80 32.05 -7.45
C GLU A 394 -16.52 33.47 -6.93
N ALA A 395 -16.57 33.66 -5.61
CA ALA A 395 -16.21 34.92 -4.97
C ALA A 395 -14.69 35.15 -4.80
N GLY A 396 -13.84 34.21 -5.24
CA GLY A 396 -12.38 34.31 -5.11
C GLY A 396 -11.86 34.24 -3.67
N ARG A 397 -12.63 33.65 -2.74
CA ARG A 397 -12.22 33.47 -1.33
C ARG A 397 -11.36 32.23 -1.12
N CYS A 398 -11.36 31.30 -2.07
CA CYS A 398 -10.48 30.14 -2.10
C CYS A 398 -9.31 30.39 -3.07
N GLN A 399 -8.10 30.07 -2.64
CA GLN A 399 -6.97 29.92 -3.54
C GLN A 399 -7.10 28.60 -4.30
N LEU A 400 -7.02 28.65 -5.63
CA LEU A 400 -7.15 27.51 -6.52
C LEU A 400 -5.80 27.25 -7.19
N VAL A 401 -5.30 26.02 -7.10
CA VAL A 401 -3.98 25.65 -7.64
C VAL A 401 -4.10 24.39 -8.48
N ALA A 402 -3.69 24.45 -9.75
CA ALA A 402 -3.53 23.27 -10.61
C ALA A 402 -2.06 22.83 -10.69
N ARG A 403 -1.85 21.52 -10.63
CA ARG A 403 -0.53 20.87 -10.73
C ARG A 403 -0.62 19.60 -11.58
N ASP A 404 0.11 19.58 -12.68
CA ASP A 404 0.45 18.33 -13.37
C ASP A 404 1.71 17.74 -12.70
N THR A 405 1.60 16.52 -12.20
CA THR A 405 2.67 15.77 -11.54
C THR A 405 2.95 14.48 -12.31
N THR A 406 4.19 14.01 -12.28
CA THR A 406 4.58 12.74 -12.94
C THR A 406 4.15 11.53 -12.12
N GLU A 407 4.12 11.66 -10.80
CA GLU A 407 3.69 10.65 -9.83
C GLU A 407 2.72 11.27 -8.81
N PRO A 408 1.84 10.47 -8.18
CA PRO A 408 0.91 10.98 -7.19
C PRO A 408 1.61 11.52 -5.94
N SER A 409 1.13 12.65 -5.42
CA SER A 409 1.57 13.21 -4.15
C SER A 409 1.20 12.28 -2.97
N PRO A 410 1.90 12.37 -1.82
CA PRO A 410 1.58 11.57 -0.65
C PRO A 410 0.14 11.71 -0.16
N LEU A 411 -0.49 12.88 -0.38
CA LEU A 411 -1.90 13.14 -0.03
C LEU A 411 -2.87 12.41 -0.98
N SER A 412 -2.48 12.21 -2.24
CA SER A 412 -3.28 11.49 -3.23
C SER A 412 -3.33 9.98 -2.96
N HIS A 413 -2.36 9.44 -2.22
CA HIS A 413 -2.28 8.00 -1.94
C HIS A 413 -3.54 7.43 -1.26
N GLU A 414 -4.21 8.20 -0.39
CA GLU A 414 -5.43 7.73 0.27
C GLU A 414 -6.56 7.52 -0.74
N VAL A 415 -6.82 8.50 -1.60
CA VAL A 415 -7.93 8.46 -2.55
C VAL A 415 -7.66 7.52 -3.74
N ILE A 416 -6.40 7.31 -4.12
CA ILE A 416 -6.02 6.31 -5.13
C ILE A 416 -6.27 4.89 -4.60
N ASN A 417 -5.94 4.66 -3.33
CA ASN A 417 -6.21 3.40 -2.64
C ASN A 417 -7.55 3.44 -1.89
N ALA A 418 -8.50 4.23 -2.40
CA ALA A 418 -9.80 4.42 -1.80
C ALA A 418 -10.48 3.06 -1.58
N LYS A 419 -11.12 2.94 -0.42
CA LYS A 419 -11.92 1.78 -0.09
C LYS A 419 -13.21 1.77 -0.93
N PRO A 420 -13.79 0.59 -1.19
CA PRO A 420 -15.03 0.42 -1.94
C PRO A 420 -16.16 1.44 -1.63
N TYR A 421 -16.43 1.72 -0.36
CA TYR A 421 -17.46 2.67 0.08
C TYR A 421 -17.26 4.13 -0.38
N ALA A 422 -16.05 4.49 -0.83
CA ALA A 422 -15.71 5.81 -1.31
C ALA A 422 -16.00 5.98 -2.81
N PHE A 423 -16.23 4.89 -3.56
CA PHE A 423 -16.55 4.98 -4.98
C PHE A 423 -17.93 5.59 -5.20
N LEU A 424 -18.05 6.30 -6.32
CA LEU A 424 -19.28 6.98 -6.70
C LEU A 424 -20.01 6.24 -7.82
N ASP A 425 -19.33 5.31 -8.50
CA ASP A 425 -19.81 4.49 -9.62
C ASP A 425 -19.70 2.98 -9.34
N ASP A 426 -20.39 2.18 -10.15
CA ASP A 426 -20.54 0.73 -9.96
C ASP A 426 -19.49 -0.12 -10.71
N ALA A 427 -18.37 0.46 -11.18
CA ALA A 427 -17.36 -0.31 -11.91
C ALA A 427 -16.67 -1.37 -11.01
N PRO A 428 -16.43 -2.61 -11.51
CA PRO A 428 -15.71 -3.64 -10.76
C PRO A 428 -14.32 -3.20 -10.32
N LEU A 429 -13.82 -3.70 -9.18
CA LEU A 429 -12.51 -3.33 -8.62
C LEU A 429 -11.36 -3.66 -9.56
N GLU A 430 -11.42 -4.81 -10.23
CA GLU A 430 -10.39 -5.33 -11.12
C GLU A 430 -10.20 -4.45 -12.37
N GLU A 431 -11.24 -3.70 -12.73
CA GLU A 431 -11.27 -2.82 -13.90
C GLU A 431 -10.96 -1.35 -13.51
N ARG A 432 -10.63 -1.08 -12.24
CA ARG A 432 -10.35 0.27 -11.76
C ARG A 432 -8.98 0.76 -12.21
N ARG A 433 -8.98 1.89 -12.91
CA ARG A 433 -7.74 2.54 -13.38
C ARG A 433 -6.87 3.07 -12.25
N THR A 434 -7.44 3.36 -11.07
CA THR A 434 -6.67 3.75 -9.89
C THR A 434 -5.73 2.65 -9.39
N GLN A 435 -6.04 1.36 -9.63
CA GLN A 435 -5.12 0.27 -9.30
C GLN A 435 -3.90 0.20 -10.23
N ALA A 436 -4.03 0.75 -11.44
CA ALA A 436 -2.93 0.88 -12.39
C ALA A 436 -1.98 2.05 -12.02
N VAL A 437 -2.22 2.76 -10.92
CA VAL A 437 -1.33 3.79 -10.41
C VAL A 437 -0.31 3.15 -9.47
N ILE A 438 0.96 3.18 -9.85
CA ILE A 438 2.03 2.83 -8.91
C ILE A 438 2.22 3.96 -7.90
N THR A 439 2.13 3.59 -6.61
CA THR A 439 2.58 4.44 -5.51
C THR A 439 3.96 3.97 -5.06
N ARG A 440 5.01 4.74 -5.33
CA ARG A 440 6.30 4.52 -4.69
C ARG A 440 6.13 4.84 -3.20
N ARG A 441 6.14 3.81 -2.34
CA ARG A 441 5.83 3.97 -0.90
C ARG A 441 6.93 4.65 -0.06
N GLY A 442 7.85 5.40 -0.69
CA GLY A 442 8.94 6.12 -0.03
C GLY A 442 8.69 7.63 -0.01
N LEU A 443 8.68 8.24 1.18
CA LEU A 443 8.74 9.70 1.38
C LEU A 443 10.15 10.23 1.12
N ASP A 444 10.79 9.83 0.01
CA ASP A 444 12.14 10.26 -0.27
C ASP A 444 12.13 11.70 -0.84
N VAL A 445 12.40 12.64 0.06
CA VAL A 445 12.35 14.09 -0.19
C VAL A 445 13.44 14.52 -1.18
N LYS A 446 14.48 13.70 -1.45
CA LYS A 446 15.54 14.03 -2.42
C LYS A 446 15.24 13.58 -3.85
N THR A 447 14.44 12.54 -4.05
CA THR A 447 13.99 12.12 -5.38
C THR A 447 12.89 13.01 -5.96
N ALA A 448 12.30 13.95 -5.21
CA ALA A 448 11.27 14.87 -5.76
C ALA A 448 11.75 15.71 -6.96
N GLU A 449 13.05 15.96 -7.10
CA GLU A 449 13.63 16.60 -8.30
C GLU A 449 13.98 15.61 -9.43
N GLU A 450 14.17 14.32 -9.11
CA GLU A 450 14.38 13.23 -10.07
C GLU A 450 13.06 12.62 -10.56
N LEU A 451 11.99 12.76 -9.79
CA LEU A 451 10.65 12.21 -9.99
C LEU A 451 10.00 12.68 -11.31
N GLY A 452 10.45 13.81 -11.86
CA GLY A 452 10.00 14.34 -13.15
C GLY A 452 10.82 13.92 -14.37
N ARG A 453 12.01 13.33 -14.19
CA ARG A 453 12.96 13.11 -15.29
C ARG A 453 12.73 11.75 -15.93
N LEU A 454 12.47 11.77 -17.23
CA LEU A 454 12.38 10.56 -18.04
C LEU A 454 13.78 10.00 -18.27
N ASP A 455 13.87 8.68 -18.46
CA ASP A 455 15.15 8.05 -18.79
C ASP A 455 15.58 8.41 -20.22
N GLN A 456 16.83 8.86 -20.37
CA GLN A 456 17.36 9.28 -21.66
C GLN A 456 17.29 8.16 -22.72
N ALA A 457 17.59 6.91 -22.33
CA ALA A 457 17.51 5.77 -23.25
C ALA A 457 16.06 5.43 -23.63
N ALA A 458 15.09 5.63 -22.71
CA ALA A 458 13.67 5.50 -23.02
C ALA A 458 13.18 6.58 -23.99
N ILE A 459 13.64 7.84 -23.83
CA ILE A 459 13.35 8.93 -24.77
C ILE A 459 13.89 8.56 -26.16
N GLU A 460 15.18 8.22 -26.26
CA GLU A 460 15.84 7.87 -27.51
C GLU A 460 15.13 6.72 -28.23
N ARG A 461 14.81 5.66 -27.49
CA ARG A 461 14.10 4.50 -28.03
C ARG A 461 12.72 4.87 -28.58
N VAL A 462 11.92 5.68 -27.88
CA VAL A 462 10.61 6.07 -28.39
C VAL A 462 10.73 7.04 -29.57
N CYS A 463 11.71 7.94 -29.57
CA CYS A 463 11.98 8.80 -30.73
C CYS A 463 12.49 7.99 -31.94
N GLU A 464 13.12 6.84 -31.71
CA GLU A 464 13.48 5.89 -32.75
C GLU A 464 12.24 5.19 -33.30
N GLU A 465 11.43 4.57 -32.42
CA GLU A 465 10.22 3.80 -32.77
C GLU A 465 9.05 4.65 -33.29
N ALA A 466 8.95 5.92 -32.90
CA ALA A 466 7.92 6.85 -33.38
C ALA A 466 8.20 7.34 -34.80
N TRP A 467 9.47 7.32 -35.21
CA TRP A 467 9.85 7.69 -36.56
C TRP A 467 9.38 6.60 -37.54
N PRO A 468 8.71 6.95 -38.65
CA PRO A 468 8.23 5.96 -39.60
C PRO A 468 9.38 5.10 -40.16
N GLU A 469 9.24 3.78 -40.08
CA GLU A 469 10.10 2.85 -40.82
C GLU A 469 9.70 2.87 -42.29
N VAL A 470 10.64 3.22 -43.16
CA VAL A 470 10.41 3.36 -44.59
C VAL A 470 11.31 2.38 -45.35
N ALA A 471 10.70 1.33 -45.86
CA ALA A 471 11.31 0.30 -46.71
C ALA A 471 10.83 0.36 -48.17
N SER A 472 9.90 1.26 -48.50
CA SER A 472 9.41 1.46 -49.87
C SER A 472 8.99 2.90 -50.17
N ALA A 473 8.77 3.22 -51.45
CA ALA A 473 8.21 4.50 -51.88
C ALA A 473 6.80 4.76 -51.34
N ASP A 474 5.96 3.73 -51.20
CA ASP A 474 4.61 3.88 -50.65
C ASP A 474 4.65 4.22 -49.16
N GLU A 475 5.50 3.56 -48.38
CA GLU A 475 5.67 3.88 -46.95
C GLU A 475 6.27 5.27 -46.73
N LEU A 476 7.15 5.74 -47.64
CA LEU A 476 7.64 7.13 -47.60
C LEU A 476 6.52 8.14 -47.88
N HIS A 477 5.61 7.81 -48.81
CA HIS A 477 4.46 8.64 -49.13
C HIS A 477 3.51 8.73 -47.94
N ASP A 478 3.21 7.61 -47.27
CA ASP A 478 2.42 7.59 -46.04
C ASP A 478 3.09 8.41 -44.92
N ALA A 479 4.41 8.30 -44.76
CA ALA A 479 5.17 9.09 -43.80
C ALA A 479 5.04 10.61 -44.06
N LEU A 480 5.12 11.03 -45.34
CA LEU A 480 4.89 12.43 -45.75
C LEU A 480 3.45 12.88 -45.51
N LEU A 481 2.47 11.99 -45.65
CA LEU A 481 1.07 12.28 -45.33
C LEU A 481 0.85 12.47 -43.83
N VAL A 482 1.50 11.68 -42.98
CA VAL A 482 1.41 11.79 -41.51
C VAL A 482 2.12 13.05 -41.02
N MET A 483 3.38 13.27 -41.42
CA MET A 483 4.19 14.42 -40.97
C MET A 483 3.72 15.75 -41.56
N GLY A 484 2.98 15.72 -42.66
CA GLY A 484 2.56 16.90 -43.42
C GLY A 484 3.68 17.46 -44.31
N ALA A 485 4.87 17.64 -43.75
CA ALA A 485 6.09 18.00 -44.48
C ALA A 485 7.34 17.48 -43.75
N LEU A 486 8.38 17.12 -44.51
CA LEU A 486 9.66 16.65 -43.98
C LEU A 486 10.79 17.55 -44.50
N PRO A 487 11.69 18.07 -43.66
CA PRO A 487 12.83 18.85 -44.14
C PRO A 487 13.69 18.01 -45.08
N ASN A 488 14.06 18.56 -46.24
CA ASN A 488 14.85 17.84 -47.25
C ASN A 488 16.22 17.38 -46.71
N ALA A 489 16.77 18.10 -45.73
CA ALA A 489 17.99 17.70 -45.03
C ALA A 489 17.82 16.40 -44.22
N GLU A 490 16.60 16.10 -43.76
CA GLU A 490 16.29 14.90 -42.98
C GLU A 490 16.03 13.67 -43.88
N VAL A 491 15.71 13.88 -45.17
CA VAL A 491 15.51 12.79 -46.14
C VAL A 491 16.82 12.06 -46.41
N GLY A 492 16.85 10.77 -46.08
CA GLY A 492 18.01 9.92 -46.26
C GLY A 492 19.01 9.91 -45.10
N THR A 493 18.69 10.59 -43.99
CA THR A 493 19.56 10.60 -42.79
C THR A 493 19.56 9.26 -42.05
N ARG A 494 18.41 8.59 -41.96
CA ARG A 494 18.27 7.28 -41.30
C ARG A 494 18.38 6.10 -42.26
N ASN A 495 17.87 6.25 -43.50
CA ASN A 495 18.01 5.25 -44.55
C ASN A 495 18.35 5.94 -45.88
N ALA A 496 19.56 5.71 -46.41
CA ALA A 496 20.03 6.34 -47.65
C ALA A 496 19.11 6.07 -48.86
N GLU A 497 18.38 4.95 -48.87
CA GLU A 497 17.44 4.58 -49.94
C GLU A 497 16.17 5.45 -49.97
N GLN A 498 15.88 6.19 -48.91
CA GLN A 498 14.74 7.13 -48.89
C GLN A 498 14.86 8.21 -49.98
N ARG A 499 16.09 8.57 -50.38
CA ARG A 499 16.30 9.51 -51.49
C ARG A 499 15.85 8.94 -52.82
N SER A 500 16.18 7.67 -53.09
CA SER A 500 15.71 6.98 -54.30
C SER A 500 14.18 6.80 -54.29
N TYR A 501 13.59 6.49 -53.14
CA TYR A 501 12.14 6.39 -53.00
C TYR A 501 11.45 7.75 -53.22
N PHE A 502 12.02 8.84 -52.71
CA PHE A 502 11.49 10.18 -52.96
C PHE A 502 11.56 10.55 -54.44
N GLU A 503 12.67 10.24 -55.13
CA GLU A 503 12.78 10.44 -56.58
C GLU A 503 11.75 9.63 -57.37
N GLU A 504 11.44 8.41 -56.93
CA GLU A 504 10.38 7.59 -57.51
C GLU A 504 9.00 8.23 -57.35
N LEU A 505 8.67 8.72 -56.14
CA LEU A 505 7.42 9.44 -55.88
C LEU A 505 7.31 10.73 -56.70
N VAL A 506 8.42 11.45 -56.85
CA VAL A 506 8.49 12.66 -57.68
C VAL A 506 8.23 12.32 -59.15
N LYS A 507 8.85 11.25 -59.68
CA LYS A 507 8.61 10.77 -61.06
C LYS A 507 7.15 10.32 -61.27
N ALA A 508 6.54 9.73 -60.24
CA ALA A 508 5.13 9.32 -60.24
C ALA A 508 4.16 10.49 -60.03
N GLY A 509 4.64 11.71 -59.77
CA GLY A 509 3.80 12.88 -59.48
C GLY A 509 3.03 12.79 -58.15
N ARG A 510 3.56 12.04 -57.18
CA ARG A 510 2.97 11.85 -55.84
C ARG A 510 3.64 12.67 -54.75
N ALA A 511 4.84 13.20 -55.00
CA ALA A 511 5.57 14.06 -54.07
C ALA A 511 6.32 15.16 -54.81
N GLY A 512 6.70 16.21 -54.10
CA GLY A 512 7.50 17.32 -54.63
C GLY A 512 8.27 18.06 -53.53
N LEU A 513 9.17 18.95 -53.96
CA LEU A 513 9.99 19.76 -53.07
C LEU A 513 9.46 21.19 -53.02
N LEU A 514 9.01 21.65 -51.86
CA LEU A 514 8.67 23.05 -51.64
C LEU A 514 9.94 23.91 -51.58
N LEU A 515 9.97 24.94 -52.42
CA LEU A 515 10.98 25.99 -52.45
C LEU A 515 10.73 26.98 -51.31
N HIS A 516 10.97 26.51 -50.10
CA HIS A 516 10.92 27.24 -48.84
C HIS A 516 12.29 27.15 -48.15
N GLU A 517 12.54 27.95 -47.11
CA GLU A 517 13.72 27.83 -46.26
C GLU A 517 13.30 27.40 -44.84
N PRO A 518 13.61 26.16 -44.40
CA PRO A 518 14.32 25.11 -45.12
C PRO A 518 13.43 24.46 -46.20
N ARG A 519 14.04 23.83 -47.21
CA ARG A 519 13.29 23.13 -48.26
C ARG A 519 12.55 21.93 -47.67
N LEU A 520 11.27 21.76 -48.03
CA LEU A 520 10.41 20.73 -47.46
C LEU A 520 9.96 19.73 -48.52
N CYS A 521 10.16 18.44 -48.26
CA CYS A 521 9.60 17.34 -49.03
C CYS A 521 8.15 17.10 -48.61
N VAL A 522 7.26 16.99 -49.59
CA VAL A 522 5.81 16.94 -49.34
C VAL A 522 5.10 15.99 -50.29
N ALA A 523 4.02 15.37 -49.81
CA ALA A 523 3.10 14.62 -50.64
C ALA A 523 2.17 15.57 -51.41
N ALA A 524 1.76 15.18 -52.63
CA ALA A 524 0.91 16.00 -53.48
C ALA A 524 -0.42 16.38 -52.81
N GLU A 525 -0.97 15.48 -51.99
CA GLU A 525 -2.21 15.63 -51.22
C GLU A 525 -2.13 16.73 -50.16
N ARG A 526 -0.93 17.01 -49.62
CA ARG A 526 -0.73 18.04 -48.59
C ARG A 526 -0.44 19.43 -49.17
N LEU A 527 -0.30 19.56 -50.50
CA LEU A 527 -0.03 20.85 -51.15
C LEU A 527 -1.08 21.94 -50.86
N PRO A 528 -2.41 21.68 -50.86
CA PRO A 528 -3.40 22.70 -50.54
C PRO A 528 -3.25 23.25 -49.11
N MET A 529 -2.92 22.37 -48.15
CA MET A 529 -2.65 22.76 -46.76
C MET A 529 -1.41 23.66 -46.69
N LEU A 530 -0.32 23.26 -47.34
CA LEU A 530 0.95 23.98 -47.28
C LEU A 530 0.93 25.30 -48.06
N ALA A 531 0.15 25.40 -49.14
CA ALA A 531 -0.07 26.66 -49.84
C ALA A 531 -0.79 27.70 -48.96
N SER A 532 -1.68 27.26 -48.06
CA SER A 532 -2.30 28.13 -47.04
C SER A 532 -1.35 28.48 -45.90
N ALA A 533 -0.49 27.55 -45.47
CA ALA A 533 0.51 27.81 -44.43
C ALA A 533 1.61 28.78 -44.91
N PHE A 534 2.07 28.62 -46.15
CA PHE A 534 3.14 29.38 -46.79
C PHE A 534 2.65 30.05 -48.09
N PRO A 535 2.01 31.22 -48.00
CA PRO A 535 1.49 31.91 -49.18
C PRO A 535 2.57 32.21 -50.22
N GLY A 536 2.35 31.80 -51.48
CA GLY A 536 3.26 32.08 -52.60
C GLY A 536 4.42 31.09 -52.76
N VAL A 537 4.48 30.03 -51.95
CA VAL A 537 5.48 28.97 -52.09
C VAL A 537 5.29 28.17 -53.38
N GLN A 538 6.39 27.78 -54.03
CA GLN A 538 6.39 26.96 -55.24
C GLN A 538 6.86 25.54 -54.93
N CYS A 539 6.36 24.55 -55.68
CA CYS A 539 6.76 23.16 -55.56
C CYS A 539 7.44 22.69 -56.85
N GLU A 540 8.62 22.07 -56.73
CA GLU A 540 9.38 21.52 -57.84
C GLU A 540 9.53 19.99 -57.72
N PRO A 541 9.19 19.21 -58.78
CA PRO A 541 8.45 19.63 -59.97
C PRO A 541 7.01 20.07 -59.61
N ALA A 542 6.34 20.77 -60.52
CA ALA A 542 4.95 21.18 -60.31
C ALA A 542 4.03 19.95 -60.23
N VAL A 543 3.59 19.62 -59.01
CA VAL A 543 2.69 18.49 -58.73
C VAL A 543 1.27 18.99 -58.52
N VAL A 544 0.29 18.20 -58.93
CA VAL A 544 -1.13 18.55 -58.83
C VAL A 544 -1.79 17.66 -57.78
N ALA A 545 -2.29 18.27 -56.71
CA ALA A 545 -3.03 17.57 -55.65
C ALA A 545 -4.31 16.90 -56.21
N PRO A 546 -4.81 15.80 -55.61
CA PRO A 546 -6.09 15.22 -56.00
C PRO A 546 -7.25 16.20 -55.86
N GLU A 547 -8.33 16.00 -56.63
CA GLU A 547 -9.49 16.89 -56.65
C GLU A 547 -10.17 17.00 -55.27
N ARG A 548 -10.26 15.88 -54.54
CA ARG A 548 -10.80 15.81 -53.17
C ARG A 548 -10.06 16.74 -52.20
N ASP A 549 -8.73 16.75 -52.26
CA ASP A 549 -7.90 17.55 -51.35
C ASP A 549 -7.87 19.02 -51.77
N ARG A 550 -7.95 19.32 -53.06
CA ARG A 550 -8.14 20.70 -53.56
C ARG A 550 -9.47 21.31 -53.16
N ALA A 551 -10.51 20.50 -53.01
CA ALA A 551 -11.81 20.97 -52.55
C ALA A 551 -11.82 21.32 -51.04
N LYS A 552 -10.83 20.84 -50.26
CA LYS A 552 -10.71 21.15 -48.84
C LYS A 552 -10.16 22.57 -48.68
N THR A 553 -10.94 23.43 -48.00
CA THR A 553 -10.50 24.80 -47.69
C THR A 553 -9.70 24.81 -46.40
N TRP A 554 -8.55 25.48 -46.41
CA TRP A 554 -7.65 25.60 -45.25
C TRP A 554 -7.45 27.07 -44.90
N THR A 555 -7.63 27.42 -43.63
CA THR A 555 -7.10 28.68 -43.10
C THR A 555 -5.58 28.51 -42.86
N ARG A 556 -4.84 29.62 -42.80
CA ARG A 556 -3.42 29.59 -42.47
C ARG A 556 -3.18 28.99 -41.08
N GLU A 557 -4.01 29.34 -40.11
CA GLU A 557 -3.92 28.87 -38.73
C GLU A 557 -4.16 27.35 -38.62
N ASP A 558 -5.19 26.82 -39.28
CA ASP A 558 -5.49 25.38 -39.27
C ASP A 558 -4.41 24.57 -39.98
N ALA A 559 -3.85 25.11 -41.07
CA ALA A 559 -2.77 24.46 -41.81
C ALA A 559 -1.49 24.38 -40.97
N LEU A 560 -1.13 25.45 -40.25
CA LEU A 560 0.02 25.45 -39.34
C LEU A 560 -0.20 24.52 -38.14
N ARG A 561 -1.43 24.48 -37.60
CA ARG A 561 -1.79 23.55 -36.52
C ARG A 561 -1.60 22.09 -36.92
N GLU A 562 -2.11 21.71 -38.10
CA GLU A 562 -1.96 20.33 -38.60
C GLU A 562 -0.51 20.01 -38.99
N LEU A 563 0.27 20.97 -39.48
CA LEU A 563 1.69 20.78 -39.76
C LEU A 563 2.50 20.55 -38.47
N VAL A 564 2.24 21.33 -37.42
CA VAL A 564 2.86 21.13 -36.09
C VAL A 564 2.41 19.81 -35.47
N ARG A 565 1.13 19.44 -35.62
CA ARG A 565 0.60 18.13 -35.17
C ARG A 565 1.39 16.98 -35.80
N GLY A 566 1.51 16.97 -37.13
CA GLY A 566 2.21 15.91 -37.86
C GLY A 566 3.69 15.79 -37.46
N ARG A 567 4.37 16.91 -37.17
CA ARG A 567 5.76 16.86 -36.69
C ARG A 567 5.88 16.26 -35.29
N LEU A 568 4.95 16.57 -34.40
CA LEU A 568 4.96 16.08 -33.01
C LEU A 568 4.63 14.59 -32.89
N GLU A 569 3.99 13.98 -33.90
CA GLU A 569 3.73 12.53 -33.94
C GLU A 569 5.00 11.67 -34.04
N VAL A 570 6.12 12.24 -34.49
CA VAL A 570 7.32 11.46 -34.85
C VAL A 570 8.60 11.89 -34.13
N VAL A 571 8.65 13.08 -33.53
CA VAL A 571 9.90 13.68 -33.02
C VAL A 571 10.16 13.43 -31.52
N GLY A 572 9.13 13.16 -30.72
CA GLY A 572 9.24 13.07 -29.26
C GLY A 572 9.33 14.45 -28.57
N PRO A 573 9.93 14.57 -27.37
CA PRO A 573 10.12 15.84 -26.68
C PRO A 573 10.94 16.84 -27.50
N THR A 574 10.41 18.04 -27.74
CA THR A 574 11.09 19.08 -28.54
C THR A 574 10.71 20.49 -28.08
N THR A 575 11.46 21.52 -28.47
CA THR A 575 11.16 22.92 -28.14
C THR A 575 10.40 23.62 -29.27
N ALA A 576 9.67 24.70 -28.95
CA ALA A 576 8.99 25.51 -29.97
C ALA A 576 9.97 26.08 -31.02
N GLU A 577 11.18 26.45 -30.60
CA GLU A 577 12.27 26.87 -31.48
C GLU A 577 12.71 25.72 -32.40
N GLY A 578 12.85 24.49 -31.88
CA GLY A 578 13.20 23.31 -32.68
C GLY A 578 12.18 23.00 -33.78
N ILE A 579 10.89 23.10 -33.47
CA ILE A 579 9.80 22.93 -34.47
C ILE A 579 9.85 24.05 -35.51
N GLY A 580 10.00 25.30 -35.07
CA GLY A 580 10.09 26.47 -35.94
C GLY A 580 11.27 26.38 -36.91
N ALA A 581 12.44 25.97 -36.42
CA ALA A 581 13.64 25.78 -37.24
C ALA A 581 13.48 24.63 -38.25
N ALA A 582 12.87 23.50 -37.86
CA ALA A 582 12.65 22.38 -38.74
C ALA A 582 11.67 22.71 -39.89
N LEU A 583 10.59 23.42 -39.59
CA LEU A 583 9.53 23.72 -40.56
C LEU A 583 9.70 25.08 -41.27
N GLY A 584 10.62 25.93 -40.81
CA GLY A 584 10.78 27.31 -41.28
C GLY A 584 9.58 28.19 -40.97
N VAL A 585 9.00 28.02 -39.78
CA VAL A 585 7.82 28.76 -39.30
C VAL A 585 8.24 29.69 -38.16
N PRO A 586 7.76 30.95 -38.11
CA PRO A 586 8.04 31.84 -36.99
C PRO A 586 7.58 31.24 -35.65
N GLN A 587 8.38 31.40 -34.59
CA GLN A 587 8.07 30.83 -33.28
C GLN A 587 6.69 31.24 -32.75
N SER A 588 6.26 32.48 -32.98
CA SER A 588 4.92 32.96 -32.56
C SER A 588 3.76 32.18 -33.17
N ASP A 589 3.91 31.73 -34.42
CA ASP A 589 2.90 30.92 -35.12
C ASP A 589 2.91 29.47 -34.59
N VAL A 590 4.10 28.95 -34.25
CA VAL A 590 4.24 27.64 -33.61
C VAL A 590 3.64 27.64 -32.21
N ASP A 591 3.88 28.69 -31.41
CA ASP A 591 3.31 28.85 -30.07
C ASP A 591 1.77 28.88 -30.11
N PHE A 592 1.18 29.55 -31.11
CA PHE A 592 -0.28 29.56 -31.31
C PHE A 592 -0.82 28.17 -31.66
N ALA A 593 -0.15 27.46 -32.57
CA ALA A 593 -0.50 26.08 -32.93
C ALA A 593 -0.38 25.12 -31.73
N LEU A 594 0.69 25.23 -30.95
CA LEU A 594 0.92 24.43 -29.74
C LEU A 594 -0.12 24.71 -28.67
N ALA A 595 -0.50 25.97 -28.44
CA ALA A 595 -1.56 26.32 -27.50
C ALA A 595 -2.92 25.73 -27.91
N ALA A 596 -3.24 25.75 -29.21
CA ALA A 596 -4.45 25.12 -29.73
C ALA A 596 -4.41 23.59 -29.58
N LEU A 597 -3.28 22.95 -29.88
CA LEU A 597 -3.08 21.51 -29.71
C LEU A 597 -3.07 21.08 -28.24
N GLU A 598 -2.59 21.93 -27.33
CA GLU A 598 -2.65 21.72 -25.88
C GLU A 598 -4.11 21.76 -25.40
N HIS A 599 -4.89 22.73 -25.89
CA HIS A 599 -6.32 22.85 -25.60
C HIS A 599 -7.11 21.64 -26.12
N GLU A 600 -6.82 21.19 -27.34
CA GLU A 600 -7.38 19.94 -27.92
C GLU A 600 -6.91 18.68 -27.19
N GLY A 601 -5.73 18.76 -26.56
CA GLY A 601 -5.18 17.67 -25.80
C GLY A 601 -4.25 16.72 -26.48
N PHE A 602 -3.69 17.16 -27.58
CA PHE A 602 -2.77 16.37 -28.34
C PHE A 602 -1.37 16.38 -27.69
N VAL A 603 -0.97 17.50 -27.06
CA VAL A 603 0.37 17.71 -26.50
C VAL A 603 0.36 18.02 -25.01
N LEU A 604 1.53 17.87 -24.38
CA LEU A 604 1.85 18.36 -23.04
C LEU A 604 3.12 19.20 -23.08
N ARG A 605 3.14 20.24 -22.25
CA ARG A 605 4.31 21.08 -22.00
C ARG A 605 5.02 20.67 -20.71
N GLY A 606 6.34 20.70 -20.68
CA GLY A 606 7.13 20.32 -19.50
C GLY A 606 8.64 20.37 -19.74
N GLN A 607 9.40 19.89 -18.78
CA GLN A 607 10.84 19.63 -18.91
C GLN A 607 11.03 18.11 -18.82
N PHE A 608 11.19 17.45 -19.96
CA PHE A 608 11.15 15.99 -20.06
C PHE A 608 12.56 15.41 -20.21
N THR A 609 13.41 16.06 -21.00
CA THR A 609 14.77 15.63 -21.31
C THR A 609 15.75 16.02 -20.19
N PRO A 610 16.51 15.07 -19.60
CA PRO A 610 17.49 15.38 -18.55
C PRO A 610 18.54 16.40 -18.98
N GLY A 611 18.67 17.50 -18.23
CA GLY A 611 19.67 18.54 -18.47
C GLY A 611 19.21 19.70 -19.37
N VAL A 612 17.99 19.63 -19.92
CA VAL A 612 17.36 20.73 -20.66
C VAL A 612 16.52 21.57 -19.68
N ALA A 613 16.77 22.88 -19.63
CA ALA A 613 16.04 23.81 -18.76
C ALA A 613 14.91 24.57 -19.50
N GLU A 614 14.91 24.51 -20.83
CA GLU A 614 13.89 25.12 -21.68
C GLU A 614 12.59 24.33 -21.64
N LEU A 615 11.48 24.99 -21.98
CA LEU A 615 10.16 24.36 -22.03
C LEU A 615 10.05 23.49 -23.28
N GLU A 616 9.79 22.21 -23.08
CA GLU A 616 9.57 21.23 -24.13
C GLU A 616 8.08 20.90 -24.29
N TRP A 617 7.75 20.41 -25.48
CA TRP A 617 6.45 19.93 -25.91
C TRP A 617 6.59 18.50 -26.42
N CYS A 618 5.67 17.64 -26.01
CA CYS A 618 5.65 16.25 -26.45
C CYS A 618 4.21 15.79 -26.71
N GLU A 619 4.02 14.96 -27.73
CA GLU A 619 2.75 14.26 -27.97
C GLU A 619 2.49 13.28 -26.81
N ARG A 620 1.23 13.20 -26.37
CA ARG A 620 0.87 12.52 -25.13
C ARG A 620 1.11 11.01 -25.16
N ARG A 621 0.83 10.32 -26.27
CA ARG A 621 1.04 8.87 -26.39
C ARG A 621 2.53 8.52 -26.39
N LEU A 622 3.37 9.31 -27.05
CA LEU A 622 4.82 9.19 -27.03
C LEU A 622 5.34 9.42 -25.62
N LEU A 623 4.88 10.48 -24.94
CA LEU A 623 5.27 10.74 -23.56
C LEU A 623 4.88 9.59 -22.62
N ALA A 624 3.65 9.06 -22.74
CA ALA A 624 3.19 7.92 -21.97
C ALA A 624 4.00 6.64 -22.25
N ARG A 625 4.41 6.40 -23.52
CA ARG A 625 5.31 5.30 -23.90
C ARG A 625 6.71 5.46 -23.29
N ILE A 626 7.28 6.66 -23.34
CA ILE A 626 8.59 6.96 -22.73
C ILE A 626 8.53 6.68 -21.23
N HIS A 627 7.46 7.13 -20.58
CA HIS A 627 7.25 6.89 -19.16
C HIS A 627 7.12 5.39 -18.86
N ARG A 628 6.34 4.65 -19.67
CA ARG A 628 6.21 3.20 -19.54
C ARG A 628 7.55 2.48 -19.71
N TYR A 629 8.35 2.81 -20.71
CA TYR A 629 9.68 2.19 -20.90
C TYR A 629 10.66 2.54 -19.79
N THR A 630 10.61 3.78 -19.30
CA THR A 630 11.36 4.20 -18.12
C THR A 630 11.00 3.31 -16.91
N LEU A 631 9.70 3.09 -16.67
CA LEU A 631 9.20 2.24 -15.59
C LEU A 631 9.49 0.75 -15.81
N ASP A 632 9.32 0.22 -17.02
CA ASP A 632 9.54 -1.19 -17.35
C ASP A 632 11.02 -1.57 -17.26
N ARG A 633 11.93 -0.68 -17.64
CA ARG A 633 13.37 -0.88 -17.41
C ARG A 633 13.69 -0.94 -15.93
N LEU A 634 13.16 0.01 -15.14
CA LEU A 634 13.27 -0.02 -13.67
C LEU A 634 12.65 -1.30 -13.08
N ARG A 635 11.56 -1.82 -13.65
CA ARG A 635 10.92 -3.08 -13.23
C ARG A 635 11.76 -4.31 -13.56
N GLN A 636 12.36 -4.38 -14.75
CA GLN A 636 13.23 -5.50 -15.13
C GLN A 636 14.47 -5.59 -14.24
N GLU A 637 14.95 -4.45 -13.72
CA GLU A 637 16.00 -4.43 -12.72
C GLU A 637 15.54 -4.97 -11.34
N ILE A 638 14.23 -4.95 -11.06
CA ILE A 638 13.61 -5.16 -9.74
C ILE A 638 12.50 -6.25 -9.79
N GLU A 639 12.59 -7.28 -10.64
CA GLU A 639 11.59 -8.36 -10.58
C GLU A 639 11.81 -9.21 -9.31
N PRO A 640 10.84 -9.23 -8.38
CA PRO A 640 11.04 -9.82 -7.07
C PRO A 640 11.10 -11.35 -7.14
N VAL A 641 11.98 -11.96 -6.34
CA VAL A 641 12.02 -13.42 -6.19
C VAL A 641 10.90 -13.95 -5.31
N SER A 642 10.57 -15.25 -5.42
CA SER A 642 9.62 -15.90 -4.52
C SER A 642 10.18 -16.00 -3.09
N ALA A 643 9.31 -16.15 -2.08
CA ALA A 643 9.75 -16.37 -0.70
C ALA A 643 10.59 -17.67 -0.55
N ALA A 644 10.32 -18.69 -1.37
CA ALA A 644 11.08 -19.94 -1.40
C ALA A 644 12.51 -19.70 -1.94
N ASP A 645 12.64 -18.97 -3.05
CA ASP A 645 13.96 -18.63 -3.61
C ASP A 645 14.74 -17.71 -2.68
N PHE A 646 14.07 -16.79 -1.99
CA PHE A 646 14.71 -15.98 -0.96
C PHE A 646 15.21 -16.86 0.21
N MET A 647 14.47 -17.88 0.63
CA MET A 647 14.99 -18.84 1.63
C MET A 647 16.17 -19.66 1.10
N ARG A 648 16.16 -20.11 -0.17
CA ARG A 648 17.32 -20.78 -0.79
C ARG A 648 18.56 -19.88 -0.74
N PHE A 649 18.38 -18.60 -1.09
CA PHE A 649 19.41 -17.58 -0.99
C PHE A 649 19.91 -17.42 0.46
N LEU A 650 19.01 -17.29 1.43
CA LEU A 650 19.38 -17.13 2.84
C LEU A 650 20.15 -18.34 3.38
N LEU A 651 19.76 -19.58 3.02
CA LEU A 651 20.47 -20.79 3.44
C LEU A 651 21.91 -20.82 2.93
N ARG A 652 22.16 -20.38 1.69
CA ARG A 652 23.52 -20.22 1.12
C ARG A 652 24.27 -19.03 1.75
N TRP A 653 23.62 -17.87 1.86
CA TRP A 653 24.19 -16.64 2.42
C TRP A 653 24.67 -16.83 3.87
N GLN A 654 23.91 -17.59 4.66
CA GLN A 654 24.22 -17.93 6.05
C GLN A 654 25.09 -19.18 6.20
N ARG A 655 25.64 -19.73 5.11
CA ARG A 655 26.59 -20.86 5.10
C ARG A 655 26.02 -22.19 5.64
N LEU A 656 24.72 -22.44 5.47
CA LEU A 656 24.06 -23.66 5.97
C LEU A 656 24.06 -24.80 4.95
N THR A 657 24.31 -24.51 3.67
CA THR A 657 24.47 -25.54 2.64
C THR A 657 25.88 -26.13 2.69
N PRO A 658 26.08 -27.42 2.39
CA PRO A 658 27.38 -28.09 2.53
C PRO A 658 28.53 -27.41 1.78
N ASP A 659 28.25 -26.83 0.62
CA ASP A 659 29.19 -26.13 -0.27
C ASP A 659 29.59 -24.73 0.20
N THR A 660 28.82 -24.12 1.12
CA THR A 660 29.06 -22.75 1.60
C THR A 660 29.61 -22.68 3.03
N ARG A 661 29.73 -23.83 3.72
CA ARG A 661 30.28 -23.92 5.08
C ARG A 661 31.69 -23.36 5.13
N ALA A 662 31.98 -22.63 6.20
CA ALA A 662 33.31 -22.12 6.47
C ALA A 662 34.21 -23.20 7.10
N GLU A 663 35.53 -23.03 7.02
CA GLU A 663 36.52 -23.94 7.58
C GLU A 663 37.54 -23.18 8.43
N GLY A 664 38.01 -23.83 9.51
CA GLY A 664 39.06 -23.30 10.38
C GLY A 664 38.68 -22.07 11.24
N PRO A 665 39.67 -21.50 11.96
CA PRO A 665 39.45 -20.39 12.89
C PRO A 665 39.04 -19.07 12.21
N ASP A 666 39.61 -18.74 11.04
CA ASP A 666 39.22 -17.54 10.27
C ASP A 666 37.78 -17.66 9.76
N GLY A 667 37.38 -18.87 9.36
CA GLY A 667 36.00 -19.19 9.00
C GLY A 667 35.03 -18.97 10.17
N LEU A 668 35.43 -19.34 11.39
CA LEU A 668 34.65 -19.07 12.59
C LEU A 668 34.49 -17.57 12.83
N ALA A 669 35.56 -16.77 12.66
CA ALA A 669 35.48 -15.31 12.80
C ALA A 669 34.45 -14.70 11.84
N ALA A 670 34.45 -15.12 10.57
CA ALA A 670 33.46 -14.68 9.57
C ALA A 670 32.02 -15.07 9.92
N VAL A 671 31.80 -16.29 10.44
CA VAL A 671 30.48 -16.73 10.92
C VAL A 671 30.01 -15.91 12.12
N LEU A 672 30.91 -15.59 13.05
CA LEU A 672 30.61 -14.75 14.21
C LEU A 672 30.31 -13.30 13.81
N GLU A 673 30.93 -12.78 12.74
CA GLU A 673 30.60 -11.46 12.20
C GLU A 673 29.20 -11.43 11.56
N LEU A 674 28.77 -12.49 10.88
CA LEU A 674 27.40 -12.63 10.37
C LEU A 674 26.35 -12.64 11.51
N LEU A 675 26.68 -13.31 12.62
CA LEU A 675 25.80 -13.50 13.78
C LEU A 675 26.01 -12.47 14.90
N ASP A 676 26.84 -11.44 14.66
CA ASP A 676 27.25 -10.44 15.64
C ASP A 676 26.03 -9.76 16.29
N GLY A 677 25.88 -9.92 17.60
CA GLY A 677 24.77 -9.34 18.38
C GLY A 677 23.46 -10.12 18.34
N PHE A 678 23.36 -11.26 17.63
CA PHE A 678 22.17 -12.12 17.73
C PHE A 678 22.19 -12.94 19.01
N GLU A 679 21.07 -13.02 19.71
CA GLU A 679 20.98 -13.82 20.93
C GLU A 679 20.41 -15.21 20.68
N VAL A 680 21.20 -16.22 21.06
CA VAL A 680 20.82 -17.63 20.97
C VAL A 680 20.86 -18.24 22.38
N PRO A 681 19.98 -19.19 22.73
CA PRO A 681 20.13 -19.98 23.95
C PRO A 681 21.57 -20.52 24.09
N ALA A 682 22.20 -20.30 25.24
CA ALA A 682 23.63 -20.57 25.45
C ALA A 682 24.07 -21.98 25.01
N GLY A 683 23.23 -22.99 25.26
CA GLY A 683 23.54 -24.36 24.85
C GLY A 683 23.41 -24.65 23.35
N ALA A 684 22.78 -23.79 22.55
CA ALA A 684 22.54 -24.00 21.13
C ALA A 684 23.66 -23.45 20.22
N TRP A 685 24.49 -22.53 20.71
CA TRP A 685 25.66 -22.01 19.97
C TRP A 685 26.56 -23.12 19.44
N GLU A 686 27.17 -23.89 20.35
CA GLU A 686 28.13 -24.94 19.98
C GLU A 686 27.47 -26.29 19.63
N SER A 687 26.15 -26.43 19.84
CA SER A 687 25.45 -27.69 19.58
C SER A 687 24.64 -27.72 18.29
N ASP A 688 24.29 -26.55 17.74
CA ASP A 688 23.50 -26.44 16.51
C ASP A 688 23.98 -25.30 15.60
N VAL A 689 24.11 -24.07 16.13
CA VAL A 689 24.25 -22.87 15.29
C VAL A 689 25.62 -22.79 14.61
N LEU A 690 26.72 -22.93 15.36
CA LEU A 690 28.08 -22.92 14.81
C LEU A 690 28.37 -24.19 13.97
N PRO A 691 28.08 -25.42 14.44
CA PRO A 691 28.35 -26.62 13.65
C PRO A 691 27.54 -26.74 12.36
N ALA A 692 26.41 -26.03 12.23
CA ALA A 692 25.66 -26.00 10.97
C ALA A 692 26.35 -25.16 9.89
N ARG A 693 27.18 -24.18 10.29
CA ARG A 693 27.87 -23.21 9.40
C ARG A 693 29.36 -23.49 9.20
N LEU A 694 29.94 -24.37 10.02
CA LEU A 694 31.37 -24.70 10.02
C LEU A 694 31.61 -26.19 9.80
N GLY A 695 32.57 -26.51 8.93
CA GLY A 695 33.16 -27.83 8.86
C GLY A 695 34.04 -28.11 10.09
N GLU A 696 33.86 -29.29 10.71
CA GLU A 696 34.72 -29.79 11.79
C GLU A 696 35.00 -28.81 12.97
N TYR A 697 33.97 -28.10 13.44
CA TYR A 697 34.09 -27.10 14.52
C TYR A 697 34.83 -27.61 15.77
N ASP A 698 35.91 -26.92 16.17
CA ASP A 698 36.62 -27.10 17.44
C ASP A 698 36.29 -25.96 18.44
N PRO A 699 35.74 -26.26 19.63
CA PRO A 699 35.49 -25.28 20.69
C PRO A 699 36.69 -24.40 21.08
N LEU A 700 37.93 -24.88 20.90
CA LEU A 700 39.13 -24.13 21.24
C LEU A 700 39.32 -22.89 20.35
N TRP A 701 38.78 -22.88 19.13
CA TRP A 701 38.83 -21.71 18.25
C TRP A 701 38.03 -20.54 18.83
N LEU A 702 36.83 -20.82 19.35
CA LEU A 702 36.00 -19.79 20.00
C LEU A 702 36.66 -19.26 21.28
N ASP A 703 37.29 -20.15 22.06
CA ASP A 703 38.05 -19.73 23.24
C ASP A 703 39.23 -18.83 22.87
N GLY A 704 39.95 -19.16 21.80
CA GLY A 704 41.05 -18.36 21.27
C GLY A 704 40.61 -16.94 20.89
N LEU A 705 39.50 -16.81 20.15
CA LEU A 705 38.94 -15.51 19.76
C LEU A 705 38.41 -14.68 20.95
N CYS A 706 37.91 -15.34 22.00
CA CYS A 706 37.51 -14.65 23.23
C CYS A 706 38.75 -14.15 24.00
N LEU A 707 39.79 -14.99 24.11
CA LEU A 707 41.03 -14.69 24.81
C LEU A 707 41.87 -13.62 24.10
N SER A 708 41.84 -13.56 22.75
CA SER A 708 42.47 -12.46 21.99
C SER A 708 41.75 -11.13 22.20
N GLY A 709 40.51 -11.16 22.68
CA GLY A 709 39.67 -9.99 22.93
C GLY A 709 38.94 -9.48 21.69
N GLU A 710 39.00 -10.20 20.56
CA GLU A 710 38.24 -9.88 19.35
C GLU A 710 36.74 -10.10 19.55
N ILE A 711 36.38 -11.22 20.18
CA ILE A 711 35.00 -11.60 20.46
C ILE A 711 34.73 -11.51 21.95
N ALA A 712 33.56 -10.98 22.30
CA ALA A 712 33.02 -11.01 23.64
C ALA A 712 31.68 -11.76 23.63
N TRP A 713 31.30 -12.28 24.78
CA TRP A 713 30.02 -12.96 24.97
C TRP A 713 29.28 -12.38 26.17
N GLY A 714 27.95 -12.44 26.12
CA GLY A 714 27.12 -11.99 27.23
C GLY A 714 25.66 -11.98 26.87
N ARG A 715 24.81 -11.84 27.89
CA ARG A 715 23.39 -11.59 27.69
C ARG A 715 23.16 -10.08 27.54
N LEU A 716 22.45 -9.70 26.50
CA LEU A 716 22.21 -8.31 26.12
C LEU A 716 20.75 -7.91 26.36
N SER A 717 19.79 -8.83 26.19
CA SER A 717 18.36 -8.58 26.39
C SER A 717 17.88 -8.73 27.83
N GLN A 718 16.95 -7.85 28.21
CA GLN A 718 16.18 -7.96 29.45
C GLN A 718 15.00 -8.94 29.28
N THR A 719 14.72 -9.75 30.30
CA THR A 719 13.46 -10.51 30.36
C THR A 719 12.31 -9.61 30.79
N ARG A 720 11.39 -9.27 29.88
CA ARG A 720 10.11 -8.58 30.14
C ARG A 720 9.06 -9.44 30.89
N ASN A 721 9.47 -10.35 31.77
CA ASN A 721 8.53 -11.17 32.53
C ASN A 721 8.43 -10.67 33.97
N ALA A 722 7.61 -9.64 34.19
CA ALA A 722 7.24 -9.19 35.54
C ALA A 722 5.78 -8.71 35.66
N GLU A 723 4.86 -9.15 34.79
CA GLU A 723 3.40 -8.94 35.00
C GLU A 723 2.67 -10.19 35.55
N GLY A 724 3.37 -11.30 35.76
CA GLY A 724 2.80 -12.52 36.36
C GLY A 724 3.49 -12.89 37.67
N GLY A 725 2.84 -12.62 38.80
CA GLY A 725 3.35 -12.80 40.17
C GLY A 725 3.73 -14.24 40.58
N THR A 726 4.84 -14.75 40.05
CA THR A 726 5.47 -16.00 40.53
C THR A 726 6.87 -15.72 41.06
N ARG A 727 6.98 -15.62 42.39
CA ARG A 727 8.19 -15.34 43.19
C ARG A 727 9.30 -16.43 43.13
N ASN A 728 9.26 -17.38 42.18
CA ASN A 728 10.14 -18.55 42.26
C ASN A 728 10.59 -19.09 40.89
N ARG A 729 11.73 -18.59 40.39
CA ARG A 729 12.63 -19.13 39.33
C ARG A 729 13.65 -18.02 39.00
N LYS A 730 14.99 -18.18 38.96
CA LYS A 730 15.82 -19.30 38.52
C LYS A 730 17.24 -19.24 39.14
N ALA A 731 17.53 -20.06 40.13
CA ALA A 731 18.90 -20.55 40.41
C ALA A 731 19.09 -21.90 39.67
N GLY A 732 18.83 -21.90 38.35
CA GLY A 732 18.77 -23.10 37.51
C GLY A 732 19.53 -22.92 36.19
N PRO A 733 19.80 -24.01 35.43
CA PRO A 733 20.84 -24.05 34.41
C PRO A 733 20.69 -22.99 33.32
N ILE A 734 21.81 -22.33 32.95
CA ILE A 734 21.90 -21.23 31.98
C ILE A 734 21.69 -21.71 30.54
N ARG A 735 21.46 -23.01 30.32
CA ARG A 735 21.39 -23.63 28.99
C ARG A 735 20.37 -22.97 28.05
N THR A 736 19.26 -22.46 28.59
CA THR A 736 18.21 -21.77 27.84
C THR A 736 18.30 -20.25 27.89
N THR A 737 19.28 -19.70 28.61
CA THR A 737 19.53 -18.26 28.70
C THR A 737 20.00 -17.74 27.35
N PRO A 738 19.36 -16.71 26.78
CA PRO A 738 19.85 -16.05 25.58
C PRO A 738 21.21 -15.41 25.84
N VAL A 739 22.19 -15.72 25.00
CA VAL A 739 23.54 -15.17 25.02
C VAL A 739 23.90 -14.77 23.61
N ALA A 740 24.47 -13.59 23.42
CA ALA A 740 25.05 -13.16 22.18
C ALA A 740 26.56 -13.37 22.18
N LEU A 741 27.09 -13.70 21.01
CA LEU A 741 28.50 -13.54 20.65
C LEU A 741 28.60 -12.29 19.79
N PHE A 742 29.52 -11.38 20.12
CA PHE A 742 29.65 -10.12 19.41
C PHE A 742 31.08 -9.61 19.38
N ARG A 743 31.41 -8.80 18.38
CA ARG A 743 32.73 -8.14 18.33
C ARG A 743 32.86 -7.18 19.51
N ARG A 744 33.96 -7.28 20.25
CA ARG A 744 34.16 -6.51 21.49
C ARG A 744 34.04 -5.00 21.26
N GLU A 745 34.53 -4.51 20.12
CA GLU A 745 34.44 -3.10 19.69
C GLU A 745 32.99 -2.61 19.52
N ARG A 746 32.06 -3.49 19.12
CA ARG A 746 30.63 -3.19 18.91
C ARG A 746 29.78 -3.42 20.15
N GLY A 747 30.36 -3.96 21.21
CA GLY A 747 29.64 -4.26 22.45
C GLY A 747 28.97 -3.03 23.08
N ALA A 748 29.48 -1.81 22.85
CA ALA A 748 28.82 -0.58 23.32
C ALA A 748 27.49 -0.34 22.58
N ILE A 749 27.46 -0.51 21.26
CA ILE A 749 26.26 -0.35 20.41
C ILE A 749 25.17 -1.34 20.82
N TRP A 750 25.55 -2.61 20.97
CA TRP A 750 24.58 -3.66 21.34
C TRP A 750 23.98 -3.44 22.73
N ARG A 751 24.77 -2.90 23.67
CA ARG A 751 24.30 -2.58 25.03
C ARG A 751 23.52 -1.27 25.10
N SER A 752 23.66 -0.34 24.15
CA SER A 752 22.84 0.87 24.11
C SER A 752 21.40 0.62 23.65
N LEU A 753 21.13 -0.54 23.01
CA LEU A 753 19.79 -0.92 22.57
C LEU A 753 18.89 -1.40 23.71
N THR A 754 19.46 -1.72 24.88
CA THR A 754 18.71 -2.12 26.06
C THR A 754 18.76 -1.05 27.14
N PRO A 755 17.62 -0.75 27.80
CA PRO A 755 17.59 0.20 28.90
C PRO A 755 18.47 -0.29 30.05
N GLN A 756 18.94 0.67 30.86
CA GLN A 756 19.85 0.38 31.96
C GLN A 756 19.13 -0.44 33.06
N LEU A 757 19.76 -1.51 33.54
CA LEU A 757 19.27 -2.24 34.70
C LEU A 757 19.65 -1.46 35.97
N ASP A 758 18.66 -1.13 36.80
CA ASP A 758 18.93 -0.73 38.16
C ASP A 758 19.35 -1.98 38.97
N SER A 759 20.66 -2.15 39.14
CA SER A 759 21.22 -3.30 39.86
C SER A 759 20.81 -3.35 41.33
N ALA A 760 20.39 -2.22 41.94
CA ALA A 760 19.96 -2.18 43.34
C ALA A 760 18.58 -2.81 43.57
N GLY A 761 17.73 -2.86 42.53
CA GLY A 761 16.37 -3.42 42.60
C GLY A 761 16.22 -4.89 42.20
N LEU A 762 17.31 -5.56 41.78
CA LEU A 762 17.24 -6.95 41.30
C LEU A 762 17.16 -7.95 42.47
N PRO A 763 16.31 -9.00 42.38
CA PRO A 763 16.17 -10.02 43.42
C PRO A 763 17.31 -11.05 43.38
N LEU A 764 18.56 -10.59 43.52
CA LEU A 764 19.76 -11.43 43.49
C LEU A 764 19.89 -12.25 44.78
N SER A 765 20.38 -13.50 44.67
CA SER A 765 20.78 -14.30 45.84
C SER A 765 21.94 -13.67 46.61
N HIS A 766 22.14 -14.10 47.87
CA HIS A 766 23.25 -13.62 48.69
C HIS A 766 24.61 -13.89 48.03
N SER A 767 24.80 -15.09 47.48
CA SER A 767 26.03 -15.46 46.76
C SER A 767 26.25 -14.59 45.52
N ALA A 768 25.21 -14.31 44.73
CA ALA A 768 25.31 -13.46 43.55
C ALA A 768 25.66 -12.01 43.90
N ARG A 769 25.08 -11.44 44.98
CA ARG A 769 25.42 -10.08 45.45
C ARG A 769 26.86 -9.98 45.93
N ALA A 770 27.31 -10.91 46.76
CA ALA A 770 28.68 -10.91 47.27
C ALA A 770 29.72 -10.99 46.15
N ILE A 771 29.44 -11.77 45.09
CA ILE A 771 30.31 -11.85 43.90
C ILE A 771 30.29 -10.54 43.11
N ALA A 772 29.12 -9.92 42.92
CA ALA A 772 29.00 -8.63 42.23
C ALA A 772 29.77 -7.52 42.98
N GLU A 773 29.61 -7.43 44.29
CA GLU A 773 30.35 -6.48 45.15
C GLU A 773 31.87 -6.73 45.09
N ALA A 774 32.30 -7.99 45.11
CA ALA A 774 33.72 -8.33 44.96
C ALA A 774 34.29 -7.89 43.60
N LEU A 775 33.54 -8.05 42.52
CA LEU A 775 33.92 -7.60 41.17
C LEU A 775 33.89 -6.07 41.03
N ASP A 776 32.96 -5.39 41.71
CA ASP A 776 32.89 -3.93 41.72
C ASP A 776 34.08 -3.31 42.50
N ALA A 777 34.48 -3.94 43.61
CA ALA A 777 35.60 -3.48 44.44
C ALA A 777 36.99 -3.84 43.88
N ARG A 778 37.17 -5.06 43.36
CA ARG A 778 38.50 -5.59 42.94
C ARG A 778 38.72 -5.58 41.43
N GLY A 779 37.68 -5.34 40.64
CA GLY A 779 37.74 -5.46 39.18
C GLY A 779 37.75 -6.92 38.70
N ALA A 780 38.16 -7.11 37.45
CA ALA A 780 38.14 -8.43 36.80
C ALA A 780 39.05 -9.43 37.54
N SER A 781 38.48 -10.55 38.00
CA SER A 781 39.14 -11.47 38.94
C SER A 781 39.04 -12.92 38.44
N PHE A 782 40.05 -13.75 38.70
CA PHE A 782 39.95 -15.19 38.40
C PHE A 782 38.98 -15.87 39.36
N PHE A 783 38.48 -17.05 38.98
CA PHE A 783 37.53 -17.81 39.82
C PHE A 783 38.08 -18.08 41.24
N GLY A 784 39.36 -18.47 41.34
CA GLY A 784 40.01 -18.70 42.65
C GLY A 784 40.06 -17.44 43.53
N ASP A 785 40.28 -16.27 42.91
CA ASP A 785 40.31 -14.99 43.62
C ASP A 785 38.92 -14.61 44.13
N LEU A 786 37.86 -14.90 43.37
CA LEU A 786 36.48 -14.68 43.80
C LEU A 786 36.09 -15.58 44.98
N VAL A 787 36.52 -16.84 44.98
CA VAL A 787 36.33 -17.75 46.11
C VAL A 787 37.01 -17.20 47.36
N ASN A 788 38.27 -16.76 47.24
CA ASN A 788 39.01 -16.18 48.35
C ASN A 788 38.45 -14.84 48.83
N ALA A 789 37.96 -13.99 47.91
CA ALA A 789 37.42 -12.68 48.21
C ALA A 789 36.06 -12.73 48.93
N THR A 790 35.20 -13.69 48.55
CA THR A 790 33.84 -13.81 49.07
C THR A 790 33.74 -14.76 50.26
N GLY A 791 34.70 -15.67 50.43
CA GLY A 791 34.66 -16.71 51.47
C GLY A 791 33.60 -17.81 51.24
N LEU A 792 32.93 -17.81 50.09
CA LEU A 792 31.89 -18.76 49.73
C LEU A 792 32.47 -20.11 49.26
N LEU A 793 31.66 -21.16 49.31
CA LEU A 793 32.06 -22.45 48.73
C LEU A 793 32.18 -22.33 47.20
N ARG A 794 33.09 -23.11 46.60
CA ARG A 794 33.29 -23.13 45.12
C ARG A 794 31.98 -23.36 44.35
N THR A 795 31.10 -24.21 44.85
CA THR A 795 29.79 -24.50 44.25
C THR A 795 28.80 -23.33 44.39
N GLU A 796 28.90 -22.53 45.45
CA GLU A 796 28.10 -21.32 45.65
C GLU A 796 28.58 -20.18 44.74
N VAL A 797 29.89 -20.02 44.57
CA VAL A 797 30.47 -19.07 43.60
C VAL A 797 30.06 -19.44 42.18
N GLU A 798 30.11 -20.73 41.83
CA GLU A 798 29.65 -21.21 40.52
C GLU A 798 28.16 -20.91 40.28
N LYS A 799 27.29 -21.21 41.26
CA LYS A 799 25.85 -20.92 41.16
C LYS A 799 25.58 -19.42 41.08
N GLY A 800 26.29 -18.61 41.87
CA GLY A 800 26.17 -17.15 41.88
C GLY A 800 26.62 -16.53 40.58
N LEU A 801 27.76 -16.96 40.01
CA LEU A 801 28.19 -16.55 38.67
C LEU A 801 27.15 -16.94 37.62
N GLY A 802 26.54 -18.12 37.74
CA GLY A 802 25.51 -18.53 36.83
C GLY A 802 24.23 -17.69 36.87
N GLU A 803 23.82 -17.26 38.07
CA GLU A 803 22.73 -16.31 38.26
C GLU A 803 23.08 -14.93 37.68
N LEU A 804 24.29 -14.42 37.92
CA LEU A 804 24.74 -13.14 37.38
C LEU A 804 24.84 -13.15 35.85
N VAL A 805 25.30 -14.24 35.24
CA VAL A 805 25.26 -14.43 33.78
C VAL A 805 23.83 -14.46 33.27
N ALA A 806 22.93 -15.15 33.99
CA ALA A 806 21.52 -15.17 33.63
C ALA A 806 20.89 -13.76 33.65
N TRP A 807 21.37 -12.86 34.50
CA TRP A 807 20.96 -11.44 34.50
C TRP A 807 21.77 -10.54 33.55
N GLY A 808 22.80 -11.05 32.87
CA GLY A 808 23.66 -10.26 31.98
C GLY A 808 24.61 -9.32 32.71
N LEU A 809 24.90 -9.56 33.99
CA LEU A 809 25.70 -8.67 34.84
C LEU A 809 27.20 -8.97 34.80
N VAL A 810 27.59 -10.19 34.41
CA VAL A 810 28.99 -10.62 34.33
C VAL A 810 29.29 -11.36 33.04
N THR A 811 30.55 -11.32 32.63
CA THR A 811 31.13 -12.08 31.50
C THR A 811 32.51 -12.61 31.89
N ALA A 812 33.16 -13.42 31.04
CA ALA A 812 34.50 -13.92 31.26
C ALA A 812 35.37 -13.85 29.99
N ASP A 813 36.70 -13.85 30.17
CA ASP A 813 37.68 -13.77 29.07
C ASP A 813 37.60 -14.97 28.10
N SER A 814 36.99 -16.10 28.49
CA SER A 814 36.81 -17.29 27.64
C SER A 814 35.38 -17.84 27.70
N PHE A 815 34.89 -18.39 26.59
CA PHE A 815 33.61 -19.09 26.52
C PHE A 815 33.60 -20.39 27.33
N ALA A 816 34.77 -20.95 27.65
CA ALA A 816 34.95 -22.12 28.53
C ALA A 816 34.28 -21.95 29.91
N GLY A 817 34.19 -20.71 30.42
CA GLY A 817 33.48 -20.41 31.65
C GLY A 817 31.97 -20.66 31.55
N LEU A 818 31.36 -20.20 30.46
CA LEU A 818 29.93 -20.44 30.19
C LEU A 818 29.66 -21.92 29.93
N ARG A 819 30.53 -22.54 29.11
CA ARG A 819 30.97 -23.96 29.18
C ARG A 819 30.48 -24.74 30.37
N ALA A 820 31.20 -24.51 31.46
CA ALA A 820 30.98 -25.19 32.71
C ALA A 820 29.53 -24.99 33.19
N LEU A 821 29.05 -23.75 33.22
CA LEU A 821 27.75 -23.38 33.78
C LEU A 821 26.52 -23.95 33.04
N LEU A 822 26.69 -24.56 31.86
CA LEU A 822 25.60 -25.24 31.12
C LEU A 822 25.11 -26.52 31.81
N VAL A 823 25.98 -27.19 32.58
CA VAL A 823 25.67 -28.43 33.31
C VAL A 823 25.86 -28.20 34.81
N PRO A 824 24.88 -28.56 35.67
CA PRO A 824 25.04 -28.48 37.12
C PRO A 824 26.29 -29.24 37.59
N SER A 825 27.04 -28.65 38.53
CA SER A 825 28.21 -29.24 39.19
C SER A 825 28.01 -30.73 39.56
N ASP A 826 26.85 -31.05 40.11
CA ASP A 826 26.52 -32.36 40.68
C ASP A 826 26.28 -33.44 39.61
N ARG A 827 26.12 -33.03 38.34
CA ARG A 827 25.91 -33.91 37.18
C ARG A 827 27.15 -34.03 36.29
N ARG A 828 28.24 -33.29 36.58
CA ARG A 828 29.51 -33.40 35.85
C ARG A 828 30.25 -34.66 36.32
N ARG A 829 30.20 -35.75 35.53
CA ARG A 829 31.05 -36.92 35.79
C ARG A 829 32.48 -36.65 35.31
N PRO A 830 33.52 -37.02 36.07
CA PRO A 830 34.87 -37.05 35.53
C PRO A 830 34.91 -38.05 34.36
N VAL A 831 35.43 -37.61 33.22
CA VAL A 831 35.62 -38.48 32.04
C VAL A 831 36.60 -39.59 32.44
N GLY A 832 36.09 -40.82 32.54
CA GLY A 832 36.90 -41.99 32.86
C GLY A 832 37.88 -42.30 31.73
N GLY A 833 39.18 -42.35 32.06
CA GLY A 833 40.24 -42.78 31.14
C GLY A 833 41.61 -42.12 31.37
N PHE A 834 41.66 -40.88 31.85
CA PHE A 834 42.92 -40.13 32.02
C PHE A 834 43.38 -40.08 33.49
N ARG A 835 43.66 -41.25 34.10
CA ARG A 835 44.39 -41.33 35.37
C ARG A 835 45.88 -41.56 35.10
N ARG A 836 46.59 -40.55 34.58
CA ARG A 836 48.05 -40.42 34.73
C ARG A 836 48.45 -38.95 34.50
N ARG A 837 49.00 -38.34 35.56
CA ARG A 837 49.54 -36.96 35.68
C ARG A 837 48.54 -35.79 35.50
N GLY A 838 47.98 -35.33 36.64
CA GLY A 838 47.88 -33.91 36.99
C GLY A 838 47.25 -32.89 36.03
N LYS A 839 46.40 -33.28 35.07
CA LYS A 839 45.66 -32.31 34.24
C LYS A 839 44.20 -32.21 34.66
N VAL A 840 43.82 -31.00 35.06
CA VAL A 840 42.45 -30.53 35.34
C VAL A 840 41.53 -30.95 34.19
N ALA A 841 40.27 -31.31 34.49
CA ALA A 841 39.27 -31.54 33.45
C ALA A 841 39.31 -30.36 32.46
N PRO A 842 39.29 -30.58 31.14
CA PRO A 842 39.67 -29.54 30.18
C PRO A 842 38.79 -28.28 30.18
N PHE A 843 37.67 -28.26 30.93
CA PHE A 843 36.71 -27.16 30.94
C PHE A 843 36.04 -26.96 32.33
N GLY A 844 36.81 -26.48 33.30
CA GLY A 844 36.28 -26.04 34.60
C GLY A 844 35.91 -24.56 34.58
N VAL A 845 35.12 -24.08 35.55
CA VAL A 845 34.89 -22.62 35.73
C VAL A 845 36.22 -21.87 35.95
N GLU A 846 37.25 -22.59 36.39
CA GLU A 846 38.63 -22.11 36.58
C GLU A 846 39.36 -21.83 35.27
N THR A 847 38.94 -22.42 34.14
CA THR A 847 39.52 -22.19 32.81
C THR A 847 38.84 -21.03 32.07
N ALA A 848 37.94 -20.30 32.72
CA ALA A 848 37.21 -19.17 32.15
C ALA A 848 38.07 -17.90 31.93
N GLY A 849 39.31 -17.88 32.42
CA GLY A 849 40.08 -16.66 32.57
C GLY A 849 39.53 -15.78 33.70
N ARG A 850 39.56 -14.45 33.54
CA ARG A 850 39.00 -13.52 34.52
C ARG A 850 37.51 -13.32 34.27
N TRP A 851 36.74 -13.32 35.34
CA TRP A 851 35.35 -12.87 35.36
C TRP A 851 35.32 -11.37 35.56
N SER A 852 34.46 -10.67 34.81
CA SER A 852 34.37 -9.22 34.84
C SER A 852 32.92 -8.73 34.88
N ARG A 853 32.73 -7.57 35.49
CA ARG A 853 31.43 -6.89 35.55
C ARG A 853 31.11 -6.27 34.18
N VAL A 854 29.92 -6.55 33.66
CA VAL A 854 29.38 -5.88 32.47
C VAL A 854 28.89 -4.50 32.88
N ARG A 855 29.62 -3.46 32.46
CA ARG A 855 29.24 -2.06 32.69
C ARG A 855 28.38 -1.54 31.54
N SER A 856 27.43 -0.66 31.87
CA SER A 856 26.66 0.06 30.86
C SER A 856 27.56 1.08 30.16
N PRO A 857 27.57 1.13 28.82
CA PRO A 857 28.28 2.18 28.09
C PRO A 857 27.61 3.54 28.30
N ALA A 858 28.32 4.62 27.97
CA ALA A 858 27.71 5.94 27.82
C ALA A 858 26.64 5.89 26.70
N SER A 859 25.61 6.74 26.82
CA SER A 859 24.58 6.86 25.78
C SER A 859 25.23 7.23 24.44
N LEU A 860 24.96 6.43 23.40
CA LEU A 860 25.37 6.71 22.03
C LEU A 860 24.24 7.43 21.29
N PRO A 861 24.54 8.30 20.32
CA PRO A 861 23.53 8.91 19.47
C PRO A 861 22.66 7.86 18.78
N GLU A 862 21.34 8.03 18.80
CA GLU A 862 20.38 7.05 18.24
C GLU A 862 20.65 6.74 16.77
N ASP A 863 20.99 7.76 15.99
CA ASP A 863 21.35 7.63 14.57
C ASP A 863 22.56 6.71 14.33
N GLN A 864 23.57 6.77 15.21
CA GLN A 864 24.75 5.93 15.11
C GLN A 864 24.41 4.47 15.41
N VAL A 865 23.54 4.25 16.41
CA VAL A 865 23.08 2.92 16.78
C VAL A 865 22.20 2.32 15.69
N ALA A 866 21.26 3.10 15.14
CA ALA A 866 20.37 2.67 14.07
C ALA A 866 21.15 2.31 12.80
N GLU A 867 22.14 3.11 12.40
CA GLU A 867 22.99 2.83 11.23
C GLU A 867 23.84 1.57 11.43
N ALA A 868 24.39 1.35 12.62
CA ALA A 868 25.14 0.13 12.93
C ALA A 868 24.26 -1.13 12.90
N VAL A 869 23.03 -1.07 13.44
CA VAL A 869 22.05 -2.15 13.36
C VAL A 869 21.64 -2.40 11.91
N ALA A 870 21.39 -1.35 11.13
CA ALA A 870 21.03 -1.43 9.72
C ALA A 870 22.10 -2.20 8.91
N TRP A 871 23.38 -1.87 9.11
CA TRP A 871 24.51 -2.59 8.53
C TRP A 871 24.59 -4.04 8.98
N GLN A 872 24.37 -4.33 10.27
CA GLN A 872 24.42 -5.71 10.75
C GLN A 872 23.30 -6.57 10.14
N LEU A 873 22.09 -6.04 10.00
CA LEU A 873 20.98 -6.74 9.36
C LEU A 873 21.28 -7.01 7.88
N LEU A 874 21.83 -6.03 7.16
CA LEU A 874 22.25 -6.20 5.76
C LEU A 874 23.31 -7.29 5.61
N ARG A 875 24.33 -7.29 6.47
CA ARG A 875 25.36 -8.36 6.46
C ARG A 875 24.74 -9.73 6.76
N ARG A 876 23.83 -9.80 7.73
CA ARG A 876 23.23 -11.06 8.17
C ARG A 876 22.29 -11.66 7.13
N TYR A 877 21.49 -10.83 6.46
CA TYR A 877 20.40 -11.31 5.61
C TYR A 877 20.57 -10.98 4.13
N GLY A 878 21.50 -10.10 3.75
CA GLY A 878 21.70 -9.62 2.38
C GLY A 878 20.62 -8.65 1.92
N VAL A 879 19.35 -9.07 2.01
CA VAL A 879 18.14 -8.27 1.76
C VAL A 879 17.33 -8.16 3.04
N VAL A 880 16.90 -6.95 3.39
CA VAL A 880 16.21 -6.66 4.66
C VAL A 880 14.89 -5.96 4.41
N PHE A 881 13.85 -6.42 5.10
CA PHE A 881 12.53 -5.81 5.19
C PHE A 881 11.91 -6.10 6.56
N ARG A 882 10.91 -5.31 6.98
CA ARG A 882 10.42 -5.30 8.37
C ARG A 882 10.07 -6.67 8.93
N ARG A 883 9.36 -7.49 8.15
CA ARG A 883 8.88 -8.81 8.58
C ARG A 883 10.03 -9.79 8.81
N LEU A 884 11.17 -9.64 8.14
CA LEU A 884 12.35 -10.47 8.32
C LEU A 884 12.99 -10.29 9.72
N ALA A 885 12.94 -9.05 10.23
CA ALA A 885 13.55 -8.70 11.52
C ALA A 885 12.73 -9.18 12.74
N THR A 886 11.64 -9.94 12.56
CA THR A 886 10.76 -10.41 13.65
C THR A 886 11.51 -11.27 14.70
N ARG A 887 12.58 -11.95 14.30
CA ARG A 887 13.41 -12.78 15.20
C ARG A 887 14.53 -12.01 15.91
N GLU A 888 14.76 -10.75 15.54
CA GLU A 888 15.81 -9.93 16.13
C GLU A 888 15.35 -9.37 17.47
N THR A 889 16.03 -9.76 18.55
CA THR A 889 15.71 -9.30 19.90
C THR A 889 16.28 -7.91 20.22
N LEU A 890 17.33 -7.51 19.50
CA LEU A 890 18.06 -6.25 19.69
C LEU A 890 17.93 -5.38 18.45
N LEU A 891 16.80 -4.68 18.34
CA LEU A 891 16.53 -3.76 17.24
C LEU A 891 16.39 -2.33 17.75
N ALA A 892 17.02 -1.39 17.05
CA ALA A 892 16.59 0.00 17.09
C ALA A 892 15.15 0.10 16.51
N PRO A 893 14.39 1.16 16.84
CA PRO A 893 13.07 1.35 16.23
C PRO A 893 13.16 1.28 14.70
N TRP A 894 12.29 0.49 14.08
CA TRP A 894 12.35 0.19 12.64
C TRP A 894 12.36 1.46 11.77
N ARG A 895 11.69 2.52 12.21
CA ARG A 895 11.71 3.83 11.53
C ARG A 895 13.12 4.40 11.42
N ASP A 896 13.92 4.30 12.48
CA ASP A 896 15.27 4.89 12.51
C ASP A 896 16.22 4.05 11.65
N ILE A 897 16.01 2.72 11.62
CA ILE A 897 16.66 1.81 10.67
C ILE A 897 16.30 2.16 9.21
N LEU A 898 15.02 2.41 8.91
CA LEU A 898 14.58 2.85 7.58
C LEU A 898 15.23 4.16 7.16
N ARG A 899 15.34 5.14 8.06
CA ARG A 899 16.06 6.39 7.78
C ARG A 899 17.53 6.13 7.46
N ALA A 900 18.18 5.26 8.24
CA ALA A 900 19.56 4.87 7.95
C ALA A 900 19.68 4.22 6.56
N TYR A 901 18.78 3.29 6.20
CA TYR A 901 18.77 2.68 4.86
C TYR A 901 18.57 3.70 3.74
N ARG A 902 17.62 4.63 3.86
CA ARG A 902 17.44 5.70 2.87
C ARG A 902 18.69 6.57 2.73
N ARG A 903 19.39 6.89 3.83
CA ARG A 903 20.67 7.62 3.78
C ARG A 903 21.76 6.82 3.05
N LEU A 904 21.88 5.52 3.33
CA LEU A 904 22.85 4.64 2.69
C LEU A 904 22.56 4.45 1.20
N GLU A 905 21.28 4.35 0.83
CA GLU A 905 20.84 4.29 -0.56
C GLU A 905 21.18 5.58 -1.31
N ALA A 906 20.91 6.74 -0.70
CA ALA A 906 21.25 8.04 -1.28
C ALA A 906 22.76 8.25 -1.47
N ARG A 907 23.61 7.54 -0.70
CA ARG A 907 25.07 7.50 -0.90
C ARG A 907 25.50 6.49 -1.96
N GLY A 908 24.59 5.67 -2.47
CA GLY A 908 24.87 4.59 -3.43
C GLY A 908 25.50 3.34 -2.81
N GLU A 909 25.52 3.23 -1.48
CA GLU A 909 26.15 2.10 -0.77
C GLU A 909 25.27 0.84 -0.79
N ILE A 910 23.95 1.03 -0.84
CA ILE A 910 22.94 -0.05 -0.89
C ILE A 910 21.90 0.25 -1.97
N ARG A 911 21.03 -0.73 -2.25
CA ARG A 911 19.93 -0.58 -3.20
C ARG A 911 18.59 -0.73 -2.49
N GLY A 912 17.69 0.23 -2.63
CA GLY A 912 16.29 0.08 -2.29
C GLY A 912 15.50 -0.48 -3.48
N GLY A 913 14.44 -1.24 -3.18
CA GLY A 913 13.61 -1.84 -4.22
C GLY A 913 12.69 -2.93 -3.70
N ARG A 914 12.08 -3.68 -4.61
CA ARG A 914 11.26 -4.84 -4.31
C ARG A 914 12.00 -6.10 -4.75
N PHE A 915 12.80 -6.66 -3.85
CA PHE A 915 13.64 -7.82 -4.16
C PHE A 915 12.92 -9.15 -3.90
N VAL A 916 11.99 -9.18 -2.94
CA VAL A 916 11.24 -10.38 -2.54
C VAL A 916 9.73 -10.14 -2.64
N GLY A 917 9.02 -11.05 -3.29
CA GLY A 917 7.58 -10.99 -3.53
C GLY A 917 6.76 -11.37 -2.29
N GLY A 918 5.51 -10.93 -2.22
CA GLY A 918 4.59 -11.28 -1.13
C GLY A 918 4.77 -10.51 0.19
N PHE A 919 5.70 -9.55 0.25
CA PHE A 919 5.94 -8.72 1.45
C PHE A 919 5.67 -7.24 1.18
N SER A 920 5.05 -6.57 2.16
CA SER A 920 4.78 -5.14 2.15
C SER A 920 5.88 -4.35 2.85
N GLY A 921 6.02 -3.08 2.46
CA GLY A 921 7.04 -2.16 2.99
C GLY A 921 8.29 -2.09 2.11
N GLU A 922 9.14 -1.10 2.40
CA GLU A 922 10.43 -0.88 1.74
C GLU A 922 11.39 -2.06 2.03
N GLN A 923 12.17 -2.44 1.01
CA GLN A 923 13.20 -3.46 1.12
C GLN A 923 14.53 -2.89 0.65
N TYR A 924 15.61 -3.31 1.29
CA TYR A 924 16.95 -2.83 1.03
C TYR A 924 17.92 -4.00 0.91
N ALA A 925 18.85 -3.92 -0.03
CA ALA A 925 19.79 -4.99 -0.32
C ALA A 925 21.23 -4.47 -0.49
N LEU A 926 22.19 -5.30 -0.08
CA LEU A 926 23.59 -5.11 -0.49
C LEU A 926 23.74 -5.41 -1.99
N PRO A 927 24.56 -4.66 -2.74
CA PRO A 927 24.76 -4.89 -4.18
C PRO A 927 25.17 -6.34 -4.51
N GLU A 928 26.07 -6.92 -3.71
CA GLU A 928 26.52 -8.32 -3.80
C GLU A 928 25.41 -9.34 -3.53
N ALA A 929 24.48 -9.03 -2.61
CA ALA A 929 23.34 -9.89 -2.31
C ALA A 929 22.38 -9.97 -3.50
N VAL A 930 22.15 -8.86 -4.21
CA VAL A 930 21.31 -8.82 -5.42
C VAL A 930 21.86 -9.74 -6.52
N GLY A 931 23.18 -9.75 -6.71
CA GLY A 931 23.84 -10.63 -7.67
C GLY A 931 23.59 -12.11 -7.36
N LEU A 932 23.84 -12.54 -6.12
CA LEU A 932 23.62 -13.92 -5.70
C LEU A 932 22.13 -14.31 -5.72
N LEU A 933 21.24 -13.40 -5.33
CA LEU A 933 19.79 -13.62 -5.38
C LEU A 933 19.30 -13.93 -6.81
N ARG A 934 19.84 -13.22 -7.81
CA ARG A 934 19.55 -13.47 -9.22
C ARG A 934 20.08 -14.83 -9.70
N THR A 935 21.26 -15.24 -9.24
CA THR A 935 21.81 -16.57 -9.55
C THR A 935 20.93 -17.68 -8.99
N VAL A 936 20.50 -17.58 -7.72
CA VAL A 936 19.63 -18.57 -7.07
C VAL A 936 18.28 -18.71 -7.79
N ARG A 937 17.71 -17.60 -8.29
CA ARG A 937 16.48 -17.63 -9.10
C ARG A 937 16.66 -18.38 -10.42
N ARG A 938 17.83 -18.29 -11.05
CA ARG A 938 18.13 -18.98 -12.32
C ARG A 938 18.42 -20.46 -12.12
N ASP A 939 18.97 -20.84 -10.97
CA ASP A 939 19.26 -22.23 -10.62
C ASP A 939 17.96 -23.02 -10.40
N ALA A 940 17.80 -24.14 -11.12
CA ALA A 940 16.68 -25.05 -10.92
C ALA A 940 16.69 -25.68 -9.50
N PRO A 941 15.52 -25.95 -8.89
CA PRO A 941 15.44 -26.65 -7.60
C PRO A 941 16.03 -28.06 -7.70
N THR A 942 16.89 -28.44 -6.76
CA THR A 942 17.62 -29.73 -6.78
C THR A 942 17.08 -30.75 -5.78
N GLY A 943 16.08 -30.38 -4.96
CA GLY A 943 15.59 -31.19 -3.85
C GLY A 943 16.51 -31.16 -2.62
N GLU A 944 17.32 -30.09 -2.46
CA GLU A 944 18.30 -30.00 -1.38
C GLU A 944 17.60 -29.90 -0.01
N LEU A 945 18.00 -30.75 0.94
CA LEU A 945 17.43 -30.81 2.28
C LEU A 945 18.37 -30.16 3.32
N VAL A 946 17.89 -29.11 3.99
CA VAL A 946 18.66 -28.38 5.01
C VAL A 946 17.90 -28.31 6.32
N ALA A 947 18.48 -28.86 7.39
CA ALA A 947 17.90 -28.85 8.74
C ALA A 947 18.42 -27.67 9.56
N VAL A 948 17.50 -26.88 10.12
CA VAL A 948 17.77 -25.66 10.88
C VAL A 948 17.23 -25.79 12.31
N SER A 949 17.98 -25.25 13.29
CA SER A 949 17.51 -25.17 14.67
C SER A 949 16.40 -24.14 14.83
N GLY A 950 15.41 -24.41 15.67
CA GLY A 950 14.41 -23.41 16.05
C GLY A 950 15.04 -22.19 16.74
N ALA A 951 16.23 -22.33 17.32
CA ALA A 951 16.99 -21.23 17.90
C ALA A 951 17.86 -20.45 16.89
N ASP A 952 17.91 -20.87 15.62
CA ASP A 952 18.69 -20.22 14.57
C ASP A 952 18.00 -18.94 14.05
N PRO A 953 18.73 -17.91 13.62
CA PRO A 953 18.14 -16.74 12.96
C PRO A 953 17.32 -17.08 11.70
N LEU A 954 17.59 -18.21 11.04
CA LEU A 954 16.80 -18.68 9.89
C LEU A 954 15.57 -19.53 10.26
N ASN A 955 15.15 -19.52 11.52
CA ASN A 955 13.80 -19.94 11.90
C ASN A 955 12.77 -18.90 11.43
N LEU A 956 12.50 -18.91 10.12
CA LEU A 956 11.58 -18.01 9.42
C LEU A 956 10.33 -18.73 8.90
N ALA A 957 10.12 -19.99 9.31
CA ALA A 957 8.90 -20.73 9.05
C ALA A 957 7.68 -20.02 9.65
N GLY A 958 6.63 -19.81 8.86
CA GLY A 958 5.45 -19.03 9.20
C GLY A 958 5.67 -17.51 9.27
N ILE A 959 6.93 -17.05 9.15
CA ILE A 959 7.28 -15.63 9.09
C ILE A 959 7.36 -15.19 7.63
N ILE A 960 8.21 -15.83 6.82
CA ILE A 960 8.34 -15.53 5.39
C ILE A 960 7.80 -16.65 4.51
N THR A 961 7.83 -17.89 4.97
CA THR A 961 7.18 -19.00 4.28
C THR A 961 5.76 -19.19 4.83
N PRO A 962 4.81 -19.71 4.03
CA PRO A 962 3.48 -20.06 4.53
C PRO A 962 3.52 -21.07 5.68
N GLY A 963 2.45 -21.10 6.49
CA GLY A 963 2.27 -22.04 7.61
C GLY A 963 2.44 -21.42 9.00
N ASP A 964 2.44 -22.27 10.04
CA ASP A 964 2.53 -21.83 11.44
C ASP A 964 3.94 -21.36 11.82
N VAL A 965 3.99 -20.37 12.71
CA VAL A 965 5.25 -19.90 13.29
C VAL A 965 5.82 -20.95 14.25
N VAL A 966 7.02 -21.44 13.95
CA VAL A 966 7.71 -22.40 14.82
C VAL A 966 8.38 -21.68 16.00
N PRO A 967 8.13 -22.04 17.27
CA PRO A 967 8.75 -21.38 18.42
C PRO A 967 10.28 -21.43 18.40
N GLY A 968 10.90 -20.35 18.87
CA GLY A 968 12.36 -20.10 18.88
C GLY A 968 13.17 -20.97 19.85
N LEU A 969 12.81 -22.24 20.04
CA LEU A 969 13.38 -23.11 21.07
C LEU A 969 14.50 -23.98 20.51
N ALA A 970 15.58 -24.14 21.28
CA ALA A 970 16.73 -24.98 20.92
C ALA A 970 16.39 -26.47 20.70
N THR A 971 15.24 -26.94 21.20
CA THR A 971 14.74 -28.30 21.00
C THR A 971 14.04 -28.50 19.65
N ASN A 972 13.57 -27.41 19.04
CA ASN A 972 12.76 -27.47 17.82
C ASN A 972 13.66 -27.53 16.58
N ARG A 973 13.24 -28.23 15.53
CA ARG A 973 13.98 -28.30 14.25
C ARG A 973 13.03 -28.09 13.09
N ILE A 974 13.53 -27.47 12.03
CA ILE A 974 12.81 -27.24 10.78
C ILE A 974 13.65 -27.82 9.66
N LEU A 975 13.03 -28.57 8.76
CA LEU A 975 13.66 -29.09 7.56
C LEU A 975 13.12 -28.33 6.36
N TYR A 976 14.01 -27.72 5.60
CA TYR A 976 13.70 -27.05 4.34
C TYR A 976 14.09 -27.94 3.16
N ARG A 977 13.24 -27.99 2.14
CA ARG A 977 13.52 -28.54 0.81
C ARG A 977 13.47 -27.39 -0.19
N ASP A 978 14.61 -27.03 -0.77
CA ASP A 978 14.75 -25.89 -1.69
C ASP A 978 14.05 -24.61 -1.16
N GLY A 979 14.25 -24.30 0.12
CA GLY A 979 13.68 -23.10 0.78
C GLY A 979 12.23 -23.23 1.26
N ILE A 980 11.53 -24.33 0.96
CA ILE A 980 10.17 -24.61 1.45
C ILE A 980 10.25 -25.49 2.71
N PRO A 981 9.60 -25.13 3.82
CA PRO A 981 9.58 -25.98 5.02
C PRO A 981 8.74 -27.24 4.76
N VAL A 982 9.33 -28.42 4.92
CA VAL A 982 8.67 -29.71 4.64
C VAL A 982 8.39 -30.54 5.90
N ALA A 983 9.14 -30.31 6.98
CA ALA A 983 8.91 -30.99 8.25
C ALA A 983 9.42 -30.18 9.44
N VAL A 984 8.76 -30.34 10.58
CA VAL A 984 9.11 -29.69 11.85
C VAL A 984 9.12 -30.74 12.96
N ARG A 985 10.10 -30.66 13.87
CA ARG A 985 10.08 -31.41 15.14
C ARG A 985 9.99 -30.42 16.28
N GLU A 986 8.92 -30.51 17.06
CA GLU A 986 8.70 -29.68 18.23
C GLU A 986 8.93 -30.53 19.47
N GLY A 987 9.79 -30.08 20.39
CA GLY A 987 10.06 -30.76 21.67
C GLY A 987 10.73 -32.15 21.60
N ALA A 988 11.24 -32.60 22.75
CA ALA A 988 11.74 -33.96 22.91
C ALA A 988 10.59 -34.88 23.38
N GLY A 989 9.73 -35.32 22.46
CA GLY A 989 8.65 -36.29 22.76
C GLY A 989 7.33 -36.09 22.04
N THR A 990 7.12 -34.96 21.36
CA THR A 990 5.84 -34.55 20.73
C THR A 990 5.68 -34.99 19.27
N GLY A 991 6.64 -35.76 18.72
CA GLY A 991 6.58 -36.30 17.35
C GLY A 991 7.12 -35.36 16.27
N GLU A 992 7.17 -35.86 15.03
CA GLU A 992 7.47 -35.08 13.82
C GLU A 992 6.16 -34.64 13.14
N ARG A 993 6.08 -33.38 12.69
CA ARG A 993 4.97 -32.86 11.88
C ARG A 993 5.46 -32.62 10.45
N TYR A 994 4.90 -33.35 9.49
CA TYR A 994 5.15 -33.12 8.07
C TYR A 994 4.21 -32.03 7.55
N LEU A 995 4.75 -31.10 6.77
CA LEU A 995 4.02 -29.96 6.22
C LEU A 995 3.64 -30.18 4.75
N VAL A 996 4.07 -31.30 4.18
CA VAL A 996 3.80 -31.71 2.80
C VAL A 996 3.30 -33.15 2.80
N ASP A 997 2.42 -33.47 1.85
CA ASP A 997 2.01 -34.85 1.59
C ASP A 997 3.22 -35.64 1.08
N ALA A 998 3.62 -36.66 1.83
CA ALA A 998 4.82 -37.46 1.56
C ALA A 998 4.51 -38.95 1.76
N THR A 999 5.06 -39.80 0.89
CA THR A 999 4.94 -41.26 1.02
C THR A 999 5.66 -41.76 2.27
N PRO A 1000 5.35 -42.96 2.80
CA PRO A 1000 6.05 -43.50 3.98
C PRO A 1000 7.58 -43.55 3.84
N GLU A 1001 8.08 -43.89 2.65
CA GLU A 1001 9.53 -43.90 2.34
C GLU A 1001 10.12 -42.48 2.36
N GLU A 1002 9.39 -41.50 1.82
CA GLU A 1002 9.82 -40.10 1.84
C GLU A 1002 9.79 -39.53 3.26
N GLN A 1003 8.80 -39.91 4.08
CA GLN A 1003 8.75 -39.54 5.50
C GLN A 1003 9.96 -40.07 6.28
N GLU A 1004 10.41 -41.30 6.03
CA GLU A 1004 11.65 -41.82 6.65
C GLU A 1004 12.89 -41.03 6.23
N ARG A 1005 13.01 -40.67 4.94
CA ARG A 1005 14.10 -39.84 4.43
C ARG A 1005 14.10 -38.45 5.08
N LEU A 1006 12.94 -37.79 5.14
CA LEU A 1006 12.77 -36.48 5.79
C LEU A 1006 13.11 -36.57 7.28
N LYS A 1007 12.63 -37.62 7.97
CA LYS A 1007 12.93 -37.87 9.38
C LYS A 1007 14.43 -38.02 9.64
N ALA A 1008 15.13 -38.78 8.79
CA ALA A 1008 16.58 -38.95 8.88
C ALA A 1008 17.33 -37.61 8.70
N ALA A 1009 16.91 -36.79 7.73
CA ALA A 1009 17.47 -35.46 7.50
C ALA A 1009 17.20 -34.46 8.64
N LEU A 1010 16.16 -34.68 9.43
CA LEU A 1010 15.77 -33.83 10.56
C LEU A 1010 16.55 -34.14 11.87
N VAL A 1011 17.37 -35.19 11.86
CA VAL A 1011 18.23 -35.55 12.99
C VAL A 1011 19.40 -34.58 13.08
N ARG A 1012 19.80 -34.25 14.32
CA ARG A 1012 20.93 -33.36 14.59
C ARG A 1012 22.21 -33.95 14.00
N GLY A 1013 22.99 -33.14 13.27
CA GLY A 1013 24.29 -33.50 12.73
C GLY A 1013 25.32 -33.91 13.82
N ARG A 1014 26.45 -34.47 13.39
CA ARG A 1014 27.52 -34.92 14.30
C ARG A 1014 28.06 -33.74 15.11
N VAL A 1015 27.81 -33.75 16.41
CA VAL A 1015 28.39 -32.80 17.37
C VAL A 1015 29.81 -33.23 17.75
N ALA A 1016 30.74 -32.26 17.86
CA ALA A 1016 32.12 -32.49 18.26
C ALA A 1016 32.22 -33.29 19.58
N PRO A 1017 33.17 -34.24 19.72
CA PRO A 1017 33.30 -35.08 20.92
C PRO A 1017 33.40 -34.29 22.23
N LEU A 1018 34.11 -33.15 22.21
CA LEU A 1018 34.26 -32.26 23.36
C LEU A 1018 32.93 -31.60 23.78
N VAL A 1019 32.08 -31.28 22.80
CA VAL A 1019 30.75 -30.69 23.03
C VAL A 1019 29.76 -31.72 23.59
N ARG A 1020 29.88 -33.01 23.19
CA ARG A 1020 29.04 -34.10 23.71
C ARG A 1020 29.18 -34.30 25.21
N ALA A 1021 30.36 -34.01 25.77
CA ALA A 1021 30.66 -34.21 27.19
C ALA A 1021 29.75 -33.37 28.12
N TYR A 1022 29.28 -32.20 27.66
CA TYR A 1022 28.45 -31.30 28.47
C TYR A 1022 27.00 -31.14 27.97
N LEU A 1023 26.62 -31.69 26.81
CA LEU A 1023 25.21 -31.63 26.38
C LEU A 1023 24.29 -32.61 27.11
N GLY A 1024 24.86 -33.60 27.82
CA GLY A 1024 24.12 -34.71 28.44
C GLY A 1024 23.57 -35.69 27.39
N LYS A 1025 23.41 -36.97 27.74
CA LYS A 1025 23.04 -38.07 26.81
C LYS A 1025 21.96 -37.66 25.79
N SER A 1026 22.35 -37.45 24.53
CA SER A 1026 21.52 -37.86 23.40
C SER A 1026 21.58 -39.39 23.35
N ARG A 1027 20.44 -40.08 23.44
CA ARG A 1027 20.40 -41.54 23.20
C ARG A 1027 21.10 -41.84 21.87
N PRO A 1028 21.94 -42.88 21.78
CA PRO A 1028 22.54 -43.28 20.51
C PRO A 1028 21.42 -43.72 19.57
N GLY A 1029 21.16 -42.91 18.54
CA GLY A 1029 20.46 -43.39 17.36
C GLY A 1029 21.38 -44.39 16.66
N THR A 1030 20.78 -45.51 16.26
CA THR A 1030 21.36 -46.61 15.51
C THR A 1030 22.38 -46.16 14.48
N THR A 1031 23.62 -46.58 14.69
CA THR A 1031 24.64 -46.67 13.63
C THR A 1031 24.12 -47.62 12.56
N ALA A 1032 23.69 -47.10 11.42
CA ALA A 1032 23.67 -47.88 10.18
C ALA A 1032 25.12 -47.93 9.66
N ALA A 1033 25.66 -49.14 9.58
CA ALA A 1033 26.95 -49.42 8.98
C ALA A 1033 26.74 -49.67 7.49
N SER A 1034 27.31 -48.80 6.65
CA SER A 1034 27.81 -48.97 5.28
C SER A 1034 27.69 -47.65 4.54
#